data_AF-A0A327Z669-F1
#
_entry.id   AF-A0A327Z669-F1
#
_cell.length_a   1.000
_cell.length_b   1.000
_cell.length_c   1.000
_cell.angle_alpha   90.00
_cell.angle_beta   90.00
_cell.angle_gamma   90.00
#
_symmetry.space_group_name_H-M   'P 1'
#
loop_
_entity.id
_entity.type
_entity.pdbx_description
1 polymer ?
#
loop_
_entity_poly.entity_id
_entity_poly.type
_entity_poly.pdbx_seq_one_letter_code
_entity_poly.pdbx_strand_id
1 'polypeptide(L)'
;MLLAAGGLAVTGTPASAAVTSYIRLNQVGYPADQPKVAYLLGTSAQAGAAFTVVAAGGGTAGSGTVGASRGGWNTGYTGVLPIDFSTVTTPGRYTIRITGVTESPTFEIKPKADLYAPVAGTMTQFFQTQRDGANVIPGLLGRQPSHLADASATVYQVPAYAGTEPWDDTIAGTLTPISGVAPVDVAGGWFDAGDYLKFTHTTAYAAGALLVAQRSGSADTARAAEIEHAVSWLDKMWDEDTGVLYAQVGIGGGNEEADFIGDHWAWREPQADDAVQDTAGTGSYYLKYRPVLRANAPGAPLSPNLAGRVAAAFALSAQTHATSDPARAQTELDTAATIYAKAQTTGVGELVTSFPNGYYPETVWQDDMAFGATELALAARALGDSRAGTWLTQGATWAKAYLDAGARDTLNLYDVSGVALTDLVTAITAAGATGLAVTADQLLADQRTQLDAAVTRAEADRFRAAADYTNFDATSHALGLIAQAARYDAVAGTPRYAQFAQSQASWVLGGNPWGVSLIVGVGSAYPRCPHHQVANLRGSNNGAGAILAGAAVNGPNNEAVFTDLEEGDTAPCPADGSDAYAAFTGNSARFMDDADAWMSVEPAIDFTSTGLLAFALLGVGGTTPPAPVVKRDTIGVWRPSNATAYLRNDLSSGASDIPGFVVGGSGDVPLAGDWDGDGVDGYGYWRPSTRQFWLRNALSAGLPDYSYTAAWATTADVPLVGDWNGDGKDTVATWRPGDQTVRIRDSLTSGPAEIGVKFGASTDTILVGDWNGDGTDSLGYYRPSSRLFALREQLTGTASPEITAVYGSTGDKPLIGDWNGDGRDTIGVFRPTGHQWHLRDSNTPGNADHSFNYGQDTDRPLVGDWLPSATGSSVAQLAAANGFYANPDFPATQWVAANPGDSRAAGIRSALAGKAGAAWFGNWSGDIRSAVGTYVSGAAAAGQVPILVAYNVPGRDCGGESSGGAGSPAAYRQWITEFAAGVAGRPAVVIIEPDGVALVDCLTEAERTTRYGLIAHAVAAFSGQTWAYVDAGNSSWVDGDTMAARLVQAGIAGARGFAVNVSNFFTTAESTAYAGAVNAGLSTRGQAAKPYVIDTSRNGNGGTAGDWCNPAGVKLGTPSGVSTSGAEFLLWIKVPGDSDGDCGRLRGLPAGTFSPDLATWLINGT
;
A
#
# COMPACT_ATOMS: atom_id res chain seq x y z
N MET A 1 83.44 -45.77 -14.17
CA MET A 1 82.33 -46.60 -14.69
C MET A 1 81.15 -46.45 -13.71
N LEU A 2 79.93 -46.33 -14.25
CA LEU A 2 78.59 -46.25 -13.61
C LEU A 2 78.00 -44.86 -13.20
N LEU A 3 77.16 -44.35 -14.11
CA LEU A 3 75.72 -44.00 -14.01
C LEU A 3 75.16 -43.04 -12.93
N ALA A 4 74.76 -41.87 -13.45
CA ALA A 4 73.53 -41.07 -13.26
C ALA A 4 72.49 -41.40 -12.18
N ALA A 5 72.03 -40.37 -11.45
CA ALA A 5 70.69 -39.74 -11.59
C ALA A 5 70.49 -38.68 -10.48
N GLY A 6 70.11 -37.46 -10.86
CA GLY A 6 69.87 -36.34 -9.94
C GLY A 6 68.45 -36.36 -9.36
N GLY A 7 68.34 -36.16 -8.04
CA GLY A 7 67.08 -35.90 -7.34
C GLY A 7 66.88 -34.41 -7.12
N LEU A 8 65.79 -33.85 -7.66
CA LEU A 8 65.29 -32.53 -7.30
C LEU A 8 64.60 -32.58 -5.93
N ALA A 9 64.94 -31.62 -5.07
CA ALA A 9 64.19 -31.32 -3.86
C ALA A 9 62.92 -30.53 -4.22
N VAL A 10 61.76 -31.04 -3.82
CA VAL A 10 60.49 -30.30 -3.86
C VAL A 10 60.29 -29.68 -2.48
N THR A 11 60.36 -28.36 -2.40
CA THR A 11 59.89 -27.56 -1.26
C THR A 11 58.36 -27.51 -1.30
N GLY A 12 57.69 -28.24 -0.41
CA GLY A 12 56.25 -28.10 -0.21
C GLY A 12 55.93 -26.76 0.45
N THR A 13 55.12 -25.94 -0.21
CA THR A 13 54.43 -24.81 0.41
C THR A 13 53.41 -25.34 1.43
N PRO A 14 53.31 -24.74 2.63
CA PRO A 14 52.28 -25.12 3.59
C PRO A 14 50.90 -24.81 3.00
N ALA A 15 49.99 -25.77 3.05
CA ALA A 15 48.60 -25.59 2.65
C ALA A 15 47.96 -24.52 3.55
N SER A 16 47.50 -23.42 2.94
CA SER A 16 46.62 -22.45 3.62
C SER A 16 45.36 -23.20 4.07
N ALA A 17 45.03 -23.11 5.36
CA ALA A 17 43.78 -23.66 5.87
C ALA A 17 42.61 -23.01 5.11
N ALA A 18 41.71 -23.83 4.56
CA ALA A 18 40.58 -23.33 3.80
C ALA A 18 39.66 -22.50 4.70
N VAL A 19 39.40 -21.25 4.31
CA VAL A 19 38.44 -20.36 5.01
C VAL A 19 37.04 -20.93 4.86
N THR A 20 36.34 -21.12 5.99
CA THR A 20 34.93 -21.52 5.99
C THR A 20 34.10 -20.47 5.28
N SER A 21 33.34 -20.86 4.24
CA SER A 21 32.48 -19.94 3.49
C SER A 21 31.04 -19.98 4.00
N TYR A 22 30.31 -18.86 3.86
CA TYR A 22 28.97 -18.67 4.41
C TYR A 22 27.99 -18.17 3.35
N ILE A 23 26.74 -18.64 3.41
CA ILE A 23 25.64 -18.12 2.59
C ILE A 23 24.89 -17.06 3.40
N ARG A 24 24.81 -15.84 2.85
CA ARG A 24 24.12 -14.67 3.40
C ARG A 24 22.85 -14.42 2.60
N LEU A 25 21.71 -14.31 3.27
CA LEU A 25 20.40 -14.23 2.61
C LEU A 25 19.39 -13.47 3.47
N ASN A 26 18.27 -13.08 2.86
CA ASN A 26 17.11 -12.57 3.59
C ASN A 26 16.51 -13.70 4.44
N GLN A 27 16.70 -13.63 5.76
CA GLN A 27 16.29 -14.69 6.68
C GLN A 27 14.78 -14.77 6.91
N VAL A 28 14.03 -13.73 6.54
CA VAL A 28 12.55 -13.77 6.52
C VAL A 28 12.09 -14.52 5.27
N GLY A 29 12.61 -14.13 4.11
CA GLY A 29 12.30 -14.79 2.85
C GLY A 29 12.26 -13.89 1.64
N TYR A 30 11.76 -14.44 0.55
CA TYR A 30 11.74 -13.82 -0.77
C TYR A 30 10.33 -13.89 -1.39
N PRO A 31 9.81 -12.79 -1.96
CA PRO A 31 8.58 -12.79 -2.73
C PRO A 31 8.62 -13.78 -3.89
N ALA A 32 7.54 -14.55 -4.05
CA ALA A 32 7.43 -15.58 -5.09
C ALA A 32 7.63 -15.03 -6.52
N ASP A 33 7.16 -13.82 -6.76
CA ASP A 33 7.09 -13.12 -8.05
C ASP A 33 8.28 -12.18 -8.33
N GLN A 34 9.24 -12.06 -7.41
CA GLN A 34 10.40 -11.18 -7.60
C GLN A 34 11.73 -11.94 -7.72
N PRO A 35 12.80 -11.29 -8.23
CA PRO A 35 14.14 -11.83 -8.21
C PRO A 35 14.60 -12.24 -6.81
N LYS A 36 15.39 -13.30 -6.70
CA LYS A 36 15.82 -13.88 -5.43
C LYS A 36 17.32 -14.08 -5.47
N VAL A 37 18.04 -13.27 -4.70
CA VAL A 37 19.49 -13.28 -4.67
C VAL A 37 19.98 -13.43 -3.24
N ALA A 38 20.86 -14.40 -3.02
CA ALA A 38 21.68 -14.57 -1.83
C ALA A 38 23.15 -14.32 -2.19
N TYR A 39 24.04 -14.29 -1.20
CA TYR A 39 25.47 -14.10 -1.41
C TYR A 39 26.29 -15.18 -0.73
N LEU A 40 27.25 -15.74 -1.45
CA LEU A 40 28.33 -16.54 -0.88
C LEU A 40 29.45 -15.60 -0.45
N LEU A 41 29.71 -15.53 0.85
CA LEU A 41 30.91 -14.91 1.42
C LEU A 41 31.99 -15.99 1.55
N GLY A 42 33.03 -15.89 0.73
CA GLY A 42 34.06 -16.91 0.61
C GLY A 42 35.26 -16.43 -0.20
N THR A 43 35.68 -17.24 -1.17
CA THR A 43 36.81 -16.94 -2.07
C THR A 43 36.35 -16.83 -3.51
N SER A 44 37.04 -16.01 -4.31
CA SER A 44 36.73 -15.83 -5.74
C SER A 44 36.82 -17.12 -6.56
N ALA A 45 37.57 -18.12 -6.08
CA ALA A 45 37.70 -19.44 -6.69
C ALA A 45 36.41 -20.27 -6.66
N GLN A 46 35.41 -19.90 -5.86
CA GLN A 46 34.11 -20.59 -5.77
C GLN A 46 33.10 -20.11 -6.83
N ALA A 47 33.48 -19.18 -7.71
CA ALA A 47 32.66 -18.81 -8.86
C ALA A 47 32.40 -20.05 -9.74
N GLY A 48 31.15 -20.24 -10.17
CA GLY A 48 30.73 -21.40 -10.95
C GLY A 48 30.49 -22.67 -10.12
N ALA A 49 30.68 -22.66 -8.80
CA ALA A 49 30.33 -23.79 -7.94
C ALA A 49 28.83 -24.10 -8.05
N ALA A 50 28.46 -25.39 -8.07
CA ALA A 50 27.06 -25.78 -8.12
C ALA A 50 26.37 -25.55 -6.77
N PHE A 51 25.15 -25.00 -6.80
CA PHE A 51 24.27 -24.89 -5.64
C PHE A 51 22.96 -25.61 -5.89
N THR A 52 22.29 -25.99 -4.81
CA THR A 52 20.92 -26.53 -4.82
C THR A 52 20.06 -25.79 -3.81
N VAL A 53 18.82 -25.49 -4.19
CA VAL A 53 17.77 -25.04 -3.30
C VAL A 53 16.97 -26.26 -2.87
N VAL A 54 16.88 -26.51 -1.57
CA VAL A 54 16.29 -27.70 -0.99
C VAL A 54 15.04 -27.30 -0.21
N ALA A 55 13.90 -27.89 -0.55
CA ALA A 55 12.66 -27.71 0.19
C ALA A 55 12.74 -28.42 1.55
N ALA A 56 12.00 -27.94 2.55
CA ALA A 56 11.99 -28.52 3.91
C ALA A 56 11.69 -30.04 3.95
N GLY A 57 10.96 -30.58 2.96
CA GLY A 57 10.73 -32.03 2.80
C GLY A 57 11.91 -32.84 2.23
N GLY A 58 13.06 -32.20 2.00
CA GLY A 58 14.29 -32.81 1.49
C GLY A 58 14.43 -32.87 -0.04
N GLY A 59 13.40 -32.47 -0.80
CA GLY A 59 13.44 -32.44 -2.26
C GLY A 59 14.19 -31.22 -2.83
N THR A 60 14.86 -31.38 -3.97
CA THR A 60 15.46 -30.26 -4.71
C THR A 60 14.37 -29.44 -5.39
N ALA A 61 14.25 -28.17 -5.02
CA ALA A 61 13.31 -27.21 -5.60
C ALA A 61 13.93 -26.42 -6.77
N GLY A 62 15.25 -26.30 -6.79
CA GLY A 62 16.00 -25.68 -7.87
C GLY A 62 17.50 -25.93 -7.73
N SER A 63 18.25 -25.62 -8.78
CA SER A 63 19.71 -25.68 -8.79
C SER A 63 20.29 -24.66 -9.76
N GLY A 64 21.56 -24.34 -9.60
CA GLY A 64 22.27 -23.41 -10.46
C GLY A 64 23.75 -23.37 -10.13
N THR A 65 24.42 -22.32 -10.61
CA THR A 65 25.84 -22.06 -10.33
C THR A 65 26.03 -20.71 -9.68
N VAL A 66 26.95 -20.64 -8.71
CA VAL A 66 27.36 -19.39 -8.06
C VAL A 66 27.91 -18.41 -9.12
N GLY A 67 27.47 -17.15 -9.06
CA GLY A 67 27.86 -16.10 -10.01
C GLY A 67 29.31 -15.63 -9.86
N ALA A 68 29.70 -14.65 -10.68
CA ALA A 68 31.03 -14.05 -10.62
C ALA A 68 31.23 -13.22 -9.33
N SER A 69 32.45 -13.22 -8.80
CA SER A 69 32.79 -12.43 -7.62
C SER A 69 32.61 -10.93 -7.85
N ARG A 70 31.99 -10.25 -6.88
CA ARG A 70 31.82 -8.79 -6.80
C ARG A 70 33.00 -8.11 -6.09
N GLY A 71 34.05 -8.86 -5.73
CA GLY A 71 35.24 -8.38 -5.02
C GLY A 71 35.42 -9.05 -3.65
N GLY A 72 36.58 -8.82 -3.04
CA GLY A 72 36.89 -9.31 -1.69
C GLY A 72 36.39 -8.38 -0.60
N TRP A 73 35.84 -8.95 0.48
CA TRP A 73 35.32 -8.23 1.65
C TRP A 73 36.43 -7.88 2.64
N ASN A 74 37.28 -8.85 2.98
CA ASN A 74 38.48 -8.67 3.81
C ASN A 74 39.57 -9.68 3.38
N THR A 75 40.67 -9.76 4.12
CA THR A 75 41.81 -10.65 3.79
C THR A 75 41.46 -12.15 3.84
N GLY A 76 40.47 -12.54 4.66
CA GLY A 76 39.97 -13.91 4.74
C GLY A 76 38.93 -14.23 3.66
N TYR A 77 38.05 -13.28 3.36
CA TYR A 77 36.97 -13.44 2.37
C TYR A 77 37.27 -12.66 1.09
N THR A 78 38.00 -13.29 0.18
CA THR A 78 38.45 -12.68 -1.08
C THR A 78 37.39 -12.67 -2.20
N GLY A 79 36.19 -13.20 -1.93
CA GLY A 79 35.06 -13.11 -2.86
C GLY A 79 33.70 -13.03 -2.18
N VAL A 80 32.88 -12.11 -2.67
CA VAL A 80 31.43 -12.03 -2.43
C VAL A 80 30.73 -12.37 -3.74
N LEU A 81 30.03 -13.50 -3.79
CA LEU A 81 29.51 -14.06 -5.04
C LEU A 81 27.98 -14.20 -4.99
N PRO A 82 27.22 -13.65 -5.94
CA PRO A 82 25.77 -13.76 -5.93
C PRO A 82 25.30 -15.18 -6.26
N ILE A 83 24.23 -15.61 -5.61
CA ILE A 83 23.50 -16.85 -5.84
C ILE A 83 22.10 -16.44 -6.27
N ASP A 84 21.85 -16.47 -7.58
CA ASP A 84 20.52 -16.19 -8.14
C ASP A 84 19.72 -17.49 -8.23
N PHE A 85 18.62 -17.56 -7.48
CA PHE A 85 17.69 -18.68 -7.46
C PHE A 85 16.26 -18.22 -7.79
N SER A 86 16.14 -17.16 -8.59
CA SER A 86 14.85 -16.55 -8.97
C SER A 86 13.90 -17.53 -9.66
N THR A 87 14.43 -18.61 -10.27
CA THR A 87 13.66 -19.70 -10.89
C THR A 87 12.83 -20.51 -9.90
N VAL A 88 13.14 -20.46 -8.60
CA VAL A 88 12.33 -21.09 -7.56
C VAL A 88 11.22 -20.12 -7.16
N THR A 89 9.99 -20.39 -7.60
CA THR A 89 8.83 -19.50 -7.37
C THR A 89 7.76 -20.13 -6.49
N THR A 90 7.80 -21.45 -6.31
CA THR A 90 6.82 -22.16 -5.47
C THR A 90 6.90 -21.64 -4.03
N PRO A 91 5.77 -21.24 -3.43
CA PRO A 91 5.76 -20.88 -2.02
C PRO A 91 6.14 -22.07 -1.13
N GLY A 92 6.93 -21.82 -0.10
CA GLY A 92 7.43 -22.87 0.79
C GLY A 92 8.61 -22.43 1.63
N ARG A 93 9.22 -23.40 2.30
CA ARG A 93 10.38 -23.22 3.18
C ARG A 93 11.59 -23.96 2.63
N TYR A 94 12.75 -23.29 2.60
CA TYR A 94 13.92 -23.71 1.84
C TYR A 94 15.25 -23.49 2.57
N THR A 95 16.28 -24.20 2.14
CA THR A 95 17.71 -23.91 2.38
C THR A 95 18.50 -23.94 1.06
N ILE A 96 19.69 -23.31 1.04
CA ILE A 96 20.64 -23.38 -0.08
C ILE A 96 21.86 -24.20 0.37
N ARG A 97 22.29 -25.15 -0.48
CA ARG A 97 23.47 -26.00 -0.26
C ARG A 97 24.49 -25.85 -1.36
N ILE A 98 25.76 -25.71 -0.97
CA ILE A 98 26.94 -25.76 -1.83
C ILE A 98 27.95 -26.70 -1.18
N THR A 99 28.57 -27.59 -1.96
CA THR A 99 29.55 -28.55 -1.42
C THR A 99 30.73 -27.83 -0.78
N GLY A 100 31.06 -28.18 0.47
CA GLY A 100 32.18 -27.58 1.21
C GLY A 100 31.89 -26.19 1.78
N VAL A 101 30.63 -25.75 1.77
CA VAL A 101 30.15 -24.47 2.33
C VAL A 101 29.14 -24.76 3.43
N THR A 102 29.10 -23.92 4.47
CA THR A 102 28.07 -24.00 5.51
C THR A 102 26.68 -23.82 4.87
N GLU A 103 25.74 -24.72 5.19
CA GLU A 103 24.36 -24.62 4.71
C GLU A 103 23.72 -23.29 5.14
N SER A 104 22.89 -22.70 4.27
CA SER A 104 22.25 -21.43 4.59
C SER A 104 21.27 -21.57 5.76
N PRO A 105 20.94 -20.45 6.45
CA PRO A 105 19.72 -20.40 7.25
C PRO A 105 18.49 -20.80 6.43
N THR A 106 17.45 -21.24 7.13
CA THR A 106 16.15 -21.47 6.51
C THR A 106 15.51 -20.15 6.13
N PHE A 107 14.86 -20.10 4.98
CA PHE A 107 14.10 -18.95 4.50
C PHE A 107 12.79 -19.41 3.84
N GLU A 108 11.86 -18.48 3.66
CA GLU A 108 10.57 -18.77 3.02
C GLU A 108 10.43 -18.08 1.66
N ILE A 109 9.63 -18.67 0.78
CA ILE A 109 9.12 -18.02 -0.43
C ILE A 109 7.62 -17.92 -0.26
N LYS A 110 7.08 -16.70 -0.34
CA LYS A 110 5.67 -16.38 -0.04
C LYS A 110 5.24 -15.12 -0.80
N PRO A 111 3.95 -14.76 -0.83
CA PRO A 111 3.51 -13.41 -1.16
C PRO A 111 4.17 -12.36 -0.27
N LYS A 112 4.39 -11.14 -0.79
CA LYS A 112 5.03 -10.03 -0.06
C LYS A 112 4.35 -9.71 1.28
N ALA A 113 3.02 -9.67 1.27
CA ALA A 113 2.24 -9.37 2.48
C ALA A 113 2.53 -10.35 3.61
N ASP A 114 2.57 -11.65 3.29
CA ASP A 114 2.83 -12.71 4.27
C ASP A 114 4.28 -12.72 4.78
N LEU A 115 5.21 -12.07 4.07
CA LEU A 115 6.61 -11.92 4.48
C LEU A 115 6.79 -10.68 5.36
N TYR A 116 6.30 -9.53 4.91
CA TYR A 116 6.72 -8.24 5.45
C TYR A 116 5.70 -7.61 6.41
N ALA A 117 4.40 -7.87 6.26
CA ALA A 117 3.41 -7.37 7.23
C ALA A 117 3.65 -7.92 8.65
N PRO A 118 4.02 -9.20 8.86
CA PRO A 118 4.41 -9.69 10.19
C PRO A 118 5.65 -9.03 10.77
N VAL A 119 6.59 -8.59 9.92
CA VAL A 119 7.78 -7.84 10.36
C VAL A 119 7.34 -6.49 10.92
N ALA A 120 6.52 -5.72 10.19
CA ALA A 120 5.98 -4.45 10.68
C ALA A 120 5.16 -4.61 11.98
N GLY A 121 4.35 -5.68 12.08
CA GLY A 121 3.62 -6.00 13.31
C GLY A 121 4.55 -6.33 14.49
N THR A 122 5.68 -7.01 14.24
CA THR A 122 6.70 -7.26 15.27
C THR A 122 7.37 -5.96 15.71
N MET A 123 7.67 -5.05 14.78
CA MET A 123 8.26 -3.73 15.09
C MET A 123 7.33 -2.85 15.94
N THR A 124 6.01 -3.05 15.88
CA THR A 124 5.06 -2.37 16.77
C THR A 124 5.28 -2.73 18.26
N GLN A 125 5.80 -3.93 18.55
CA GLN A 125 6.05 -4.37 19.93
C GLN A 125 7.20 -3.62 20.61
N PHE A 126 8.12 -3.05 19.82
CA PHE A 126 9.16 -2.18 20.35
C PHE A 126 8.55 -0.94 21.00
N PHE A 127 7.66 -0.23 20.31
CA PHE A 127 6.97 0.95 20.85
C PHE A 127 6.17 0.64 22.13
N GLN A 128 5.52 -0.53 22.18
CA GLN A 128 4.83 -1.00 23.39
C GLN A 128 5.77 -1.13 24.59
N THR A 129 7.01 -1.56 24.32
CA THR A 129 8.06 -1.72 25.33
C THR A 129 8.64 -0.38 25.77
N GLN A 130 8.77 0.56 24.82
CA GLN A 130 9.27 1.92 25.07
C GLN A 130 8.28 2.80 25.81
N ARG A 131 7.00 2.40 25.96
CA ARG A 131 6.01 3.21 26.69
C ARG A 131 6.52 3.57 28.09
N ASP A 132 6.24 4.82 28.45
CA ASP A 132 6.54 5.40 29.75
C ASP A 132 5.27 5.92 30.46
N GLY A 133 5.36 6.26 31.74
CA GLY A 133 4.26 6.76 32.55
C GLY A 133 3.37 5.64 33.12
N ALA A 134 2.10 5.96 33.38
CA ALA A 134 1.16 5.02 33.99
C ALA A 134 0.65 3.92 33.04
N ASN A 135 0.65 4.19 31.73
CA ASN A 135 0.02 3.35 30.70
C ASN A 135 1.00 2.43 29.98
N VAL A 136 1.86 1.75 30.76
CA VAL A 136 2.87 0.83 30.26
C VAL A 136 2.27 -0.53 29.95
N ILE A 137 2.67 -1.12 28.82
CA ILE A 137 2.33 -2.51 28.47
C ILE A 137 3.44 -3.42 29.00
N PRO A 138 3.15 -4.40 29.87
CA PRO A 138 4.19 -5.25 30.43
C PRO A 138 5.02 -6.00 29.38
N GLY A 139 4.40 -6.45 28.29
CA GLY A 139 5.09 -7.11 27.18
C GLY A 139 5.90 -8.34 27.61
N LEU A 140 6.89 -8.71 26.78
CA LEU A 140 7.77 -9.86 27.05
C LEU A 140 8.80 -9.58 28.16
N LEU A 141 9.21 -8.31 28.33
CA LEU A 141 10.22 -7.90 29.32
C LEU A 141 9.63 -7.60 30.70
N GLY A 142 8.30 -7.71 30.86
CA GLY A 142 7.61 -7.45 32.12
C GLY A 142 7.78 -6.00 32.59
N ARG A 143 7.67 -5.04 31.67
CA ARG A 143 7.69 -3.60 31.97
C ARG A 143 6.63 -3.24 33.01
N GLN A 144 6.91 -2.20 33.79
CA GLN A 144 5.99 -1.67 34.80
C GLN A 144 5.83 -0.17 34.58
N PRO A 145 4.75 0.45 35.09
CA PRO A 145 4.64 1.90 35.15
C PRO A 145 5.92 2.53 35.71
N SER A 146 6.40 3.59 35.06
CA SER A 146 7.66 4.26 35.38
C SER A 146 7.54 5.78 35.21
N HIS A 147 8.44 6.52 35.86
CA HIS A 147 8.54 7.98 35.80
C HIS A 147 7.20 8.69 36.05
N LEU A 148 6.49 8.26 37.09
CA LEU A 148 5.15 8.77 37.41
C LEU A 148 5.17 10.24 37.85
N ALA A 149 6.32 10.74 38.29
CA ALA A 149 6.52 12.13 38.66
C ALA A 149 6.46 13.10 37.47
N ASP A 150 6.57 12.60 36.23
CA ASP A 150 6.41 13.40 35.01
C ASP A 150 5.03 14.07 34.89
N ALA A 151 4.02 13.56 35.60
CA ALA A 151 2.68 14.17 35.63
C ALA A 151 2.68 15.55 36.33
N SER A 152 3.78 15.94 36.96
CA SER A 152 3.99 17.24 37.60
C SER A 152 5.48 17.63 37.54
N ALA A 153 6.04 17.64 36.33
CA ALA A 153 7.46 17.90 36.08
C ALA A 153 7.82 19.39 36.18
N THR A 154 9.07 19.68 36.54
CA THR A 154 9.60 21.06 36.62
C THR A 154 10.30 21.43 35.33
N VAL A 155 10.08 22.66 34.86
CA VAL A 155 10.69 23.18 33.64
C VAL A 155 11.98 23.94 33.96
N TYR A 156 13.06 23.62 33.25
CA TYR A 156 14.40 24.16 33.47
C TYR A 156 14.88 25.01 32.29
N GLN A 157 15.85 25.88 32.56
CA GLN A 157 16.65 26.50 31.50
C GLN A 157 17.49 25.42 30.80
N VAL A 158 17.72 25.57 29.50
CA VAL A 158 18.66 24.73 28.77
C VAL A 158 20.05 24.89 29.41
N PRO A 159 20.68 23.81 29.90
CA PRO A 159 21.99 23.89 30.54
C PRO A 159 23.09 24.21 29.52
N ALA A 160 24.23 24.70 30.03
CA ALA A 160 25.48 24.68 29.27
C ALA A 160 26.16 23.32 29.47
N TYR A 161 26.91 22.86 28.47
CA TYR A 161 27.65 21.60 28.50
C TYR A 161 29.16 21.87 28.63
N ALA A 162 29.84 20.99 29.35
CA ALA A 162 31.26 21.07 29.71
C ALA A 162 32.21 20.79 28.53
N GLY A 163 31.77 19.90 27.65
CA GLY A 163 32.56 19.36 26.56
C GLY A 163 32.84 20.28 25.40
N THR A 164 33.85 19.88 24.62
CA THR A 164 34.11 20.45 23.29
C THR A 164 33.47 19.67 22.16
N GLU A 165 33.06 18.42 22.41
CA GLU A 165 32.38 17.59 21.42
C GLU A 165 30.87 17.90 21.40
N PRO A 166 30.22 17.95 20.23
CA PRO A 166 28.81 18.31 20.11
C PRO A 166 27.83 17.38 20.87
N TRP A 167 28.24 16.14 21.11
CA TRP A 167 27.46 15.09 21.80
C TRP A 167 27.81 14.95 23.29
N ASP A 168 28.73 15.77 23.84
CA ASP A 168 29.00 15.75 25.27
C ASP A 168 27.79 16.27 26.05
N ASP A 169 27.29 15.43 26.94
CA ASP A 169 26.09 15.65 27.73
C ASP A 169 26.36 15.96 29.20
N THR A 170 27.62 16.16 29.56
CA THR A 170 28.05 16.60 30.88
C THR A 170 27.68 18.07 31.07
N ILE A 171 26.79 18.34 32.02
CA ILE A 171 26.30 19.69 32.33
C ILE A 171 27.36 20.48 33.11
N ALA A 172 27.64 21.68 32.64
CA ALA A 172 28.47 22.65 33.33
C ALA A 172 27.68 23.30 34.48
N GLY A 173 27.94 22.88 35.72
CA GLY A 173 27.34 23.44 36.93
C GLY A 173 25.95 22.86 37.27
N THR A 174 24.99 23.72 37.63
CA THR A 174 23.70 23.29 38.19
C THR A 174 22.50 23.59 37.28
N LEU A 175 21.51 22.72 37.30
CA LEU A 175 20.23 22.95 36.63
C LEU A 175 19.42 24.06 37.31
N THR A 176 18.96 25.03 36.51
CA THR A 176 18.21 26.21 37.00
C THR A 176 16.73 26.14 36.58
N PRO A 177 15.78 25.95 37.53
CA PRO A 177 14.36 25.99 37.24
C PRO A 177 13.92 27.37 36.72
N ILE A 178 12.96 27.40 35.79
CA ILE A 178 12.38 28.67 35.31
C ILE A 178 11.36 29.17 36.34
N SER A 179 11.67 30.28 37.00
CA SER A 179 10.78 30.89 37.99
C SER A 179 9.45 31.34 37.39
N GLY A 180 8.35 31.09 38.10
CA GLY A 180 7.00 31.50 37.70
C GLY A 180 6.30 30.56 36.70
N VAL A 181 6.93 29.44 36.34
CA VAL A 181 6.34 28.39 35.52
C VAL A 181 5.74 27.32 36.43
N ALA A 182 4.45 27.03 36.27
CA ALA A 182 3.80 25.93 36.98
C ALA A 182 4.34 24.57 36.51
N PRO A 183 4.35 23.53 37.36
CA PRO A 183 4.67 22.17 36.92
C PRO A 183 3.77 21.73 35.76
N VAL A 184 4.31 20.91 34.87
CA VAL A 184 3.66 20.46 33.63
C VAL A 184 3.45 18.95 33.66
N ASP A 185 2.37 18.47 33.04
CA ASP A 185 2.19 17.03 32.81
C ASP A 185 2.84 16.66 31.47
N VAL A 186 3.96 15.94 31.54
CA VAL A 186 4.66 15.36 30.38
C VAL A 186 4.76 13.83 30.49
N ALA A 187 3.91 13.22 31.32
CA ALA A 187 3.89 11.78 31.52
C ALA A 187 3.34 11.04 30.29
N GLY A 188 3.90 9.86 30.00
CA GLY A 188 3.60 9.11 28.78
C GLY A 188 4.73 9.19 27.78
N GLY A 189 4.41 8.96 26.51
CA GLY A 189 5.38 8.95 25.42
C GLY A 189 6.19 7.66 25.38
N TRP A 190 7.25 7.68 24.58
CA TRP A 190 8.20 6.60 24.45
C TRP A 190 9.58 7.04 24.89
N PHE A 191 10.31 6.14 25.55
CA PHE A 191 11.76 6.26 25.62
C PHE A 191 12.33 6.25 24.20
N ASP A 192 13.28 7.14 23.98
CA ASP A 192 13.83 7.41 22.67
C ASP A 192 14.65 6.22 22.14
N ALA A 193 15.55 5.71 22.97
CA ALA A 193 16.45 4.64 22.57
C ALA A 193 16.65 3.59 23.68
N GLY A 194 17.91 3.22 23.95
CA GLY A 194 18.27 2.29 25.02
C GLY A 194 18.19 2.89 26.41
N ASP A 195 18.17 4.22 26.48
CA ASP A 195 18.05 5.08 27.64
C ASP A 195 16.56 5.42 27.95
N TYR A 196 16.32 6.43 28.80
CA TYR A 196 14.96 6.84 29.21
C TYR A 196 14.60 8.29 28.85
N LEU A 197 15.43 8.97 28.07
CA LEU A 197 15.10 10.29 27.54
C LEU A 197 13.92 10.22 26.59
N LYS A 198 13.19 11.33 26.49
CA LYS A 198 12.08 11.49 25.55
C LYS A 198 12.23 12.81 24.82
N PHE A 199 12.27 12.75 23.49
CA PHE A 199 12.36 13.94 22.65
C PHE A 199 11.10 14.11 21.79
N THR A 200 10.63 15.35 21.71
CA THR A 200 9.53 15.72 20.81
C THR A 200 9.94 15.55 19.35
N HIS A 201 11.21 15.79 19.02
CA HIS A 201 11.73 15.67 17.66
C HIS A 201 11.60 14.25 17.09
N THR A 202 12.13 13.25 17.79
CA THR A 202 12.09 11.84 17.40
C THR A 202 10.69 11.24 17.53
N THR A 203 9.94 11.60 18.58
CA THR A 203 8.56 11.13 18.76
C THR A 203 7.64 11.64 17.65
N ALA A 204 7.77 12.90 17.22
CA ALA A 204 6.98 13.44 16.12
C ALA A 204 7.30 12.74 14.79
N TYR A 205 8.58 12.46 14.52
CA TYR A 205 9.00 11.66 13.37
C TYR A 205 8.41 10.24 13.41
N ALA A 206 8.57 9.54 14.54
CA ALA A 206 8.06 8.19 14.71
C ALA A 206 6.53 8.12 14.60
N ALA A 207 5.81 9.05 15.23
CA ALA A 207 4.36 9.16 15.10
C ALA A 207 3.95 9.38 13.63
N GLY A 208 4.62 10.29 12.91
CA GLY A 208 4.41 10.52 11.49
C GLY A 208 4.60 9.26 10.65
N ALA A 209 5.71 8.53 10.83
CA ALA A 209 5.98 7.28 10.12
C ALA A 209 4.93 6.20 10.41
N LEU A 210 4.52 6.02 11.68
CA LEU A 210 3.47 5.07 12.06
C LEU A 210 2.11 5.45 11.46
N LEU A 211 1.75 6.74 11.46
CA LEU A 211 0.53 7.27 10.87
C LEU A 211 0.50 7.07 9.35
N VAL A 212 1.61 7.36 8.65
CA VAL A 212 1.74 7.10 7.21
C VAL A 212 1.62 5.61 6.91
N ALA A 213 2.24 4.75 7.73
CA ALA A 213 2.13 3.31 7.61
C ALA A 213 0.69 2.81 7.85
N GLN A 214 -0.02 3.39 8.81
CA GLN A 214 -1.43 3.08 9.11
C GLN A 214 -2.36 3.54 7.98
N ARG A 215 -2.10 4.74 7.41
CA ARG A 215 -2.82 5.27 6.24
C ARG A 215 -2.62 4.43 4.98
N SER A 216 -1.41 3.90 4.79
CA SER A 216 -1.00 3.24 3.55
C SER A 216 -1.20 1.73 3.54
N GLY A 217 -1.45 1.10 4.70
CA GLY A 217 -1.53 -0.36 4.85
C GLY A 217 -2.86 -0.84 5.44
N SER A 218 -2.96 -2.16 5.67
CA SER A 218 -4.11 -2.76 6.35
C SER A 218 -4.23 -2.26 7.79
N ALA A 219 -5.45 -1.97 8.23
CA ALA A 219 -5.74 -1.47 9.58
C ALA A 219 -5.17 -2.43 10.65
N ASP A 220 -4.23 -1.93 11.44
CA ASP A 220 -3.62 -2.64 12.57
C ASP A 220 -4.03 -1.94 13.88
N THR A 221 -4.69 -2.68 14.76
CA THR A 221 -5.21 -2.14 16.02
C THR A 221 -4.12 -1.87 17.05
N ALA A 222 -3.05 -2.66 17.06
CA ALA A 222 -1.93 -2.46 17.98
C ALA A 222 -1.17 -1.18 17.58
N ARG A 223 -0.89 -1.02 16.28
CA ARG A 223 -0.27 0.19 15.75
C ARG A 223 -1.15 1.42 15.94
N ALA A 224 -2.47 1.32 15.72
CA ALA A 224 -3.39 2.42 16.01
C ALA A 224 -3.33 2.82 17.50
N ALA A 225 -3.25 1.87 18.43
CA ALA A 225 -3.12 2.17 19.85
C ALA A 225 -1.77 2.81 20.22
N GLU A 226 -0.69 2.47 19.50
CA GLU A 226 0.61 3.15 19.65
C GLU A 226 0.58 4.57 19.08
N ILE A 227 -0.08 4.79 17.94
CA ILE A 227 -0.29 6.13 17.37
C ILE A 227 -1.03 7.04 18.37
N GLU A 228 -2.12 6.56 18.95
CA GLU A 228 -2.88 7.30 19.96
C GLU A 228 -2.02 7.66 21.18
N HIS A 229 -1.16 6.73 21.63
CA HIS A 229 -0.23 6.98 22.73
C HIS A 229 0.78 8.08 22.40
N ALA A 230 1.31 8.09 21.18
CA ALA A 230 2.25 9.10 20.70
C ALA A 230 1.62 10.48 20.55
N VAL A 231 0.48 10.57 19.84
CA VAL A 231 -0.22 11.83 19.59
C VAL A 231 -0.73 12.43 20.90
N SER A 232 -1.23 11.62 21.83
CA SER A 232 -1.63 12.09 23.16
C SER A 232 -0.44 12.64 23.95
N TRP A 233 0.76 12.11 23.78
CA TRP A 233 1.95 12.66 24.43
C TRP A 233 2.40 13.97 23.74
N LEU A 234 2.39 14.04 22.42
CA LEU A 234 2.67 15.28 21.68
C LEU A 234 1.71 16.42 22.07
N ASP A 235 0.44 16.10 22.34
CA ASP A 235 -0.56 17.06 22.84
C ASP A 235 -0.17 17.64 24.21
N LYS A 236 0.33 16.80 25.11
CA LYS A 236 0.89 17.26 26.39
C LYS A 236 2.15 18.12 26.24
N MET A 237 2.96 17.83 25.22
CA MET A 237 4.18 18.60 24.94
C MET A 237 3.88 19.98 24.35
N TRP A 238 2.64 20.23 23.90
CA TRP A 238 2.19 21.48 23.33
C TRP A 238 1.29 22.27 24.32
N ASP A 239 1.79 23.40 24.80
CA ASP A 239 1.00 24.37 25.58
C ASP A 239 0.45 25.45 24.65
N GLU A 240 -0.80 25.28 24.23
CA GLU A 240 -1.47 26.18 23.30
C GLU A 240 -1.67 27.60 23.88
N ASP A 241 -1.91 27.73 25.18
CA ASP A 241 -2.19 29.02 25.84
C ASP A 241 -0.95 29.93 25.82
N THR A 242 0.24 29.36 26.02
CA THR A 242 1.49 30.11 26.03
C THR A 242 2.25 30.03 24.70
N GLY A 243 1.84 29.12 23.83
CA GLY A 243 2.51 28.79 22.58
C GLY A 243 3.89 28.16 22.80
N VAL A 244 4.08 27.41 23.88
CA VAL A 244 5.34 26.73 24.21
C VAL A 244 5.27 25.28 23.77
N LEU A 245 6.30 24.83 23.06
CA LEU A 245 6.55 23.41 22.83
C LEU A 245 7.67 22.95 23.76
N TYR A 246 7.44 21.87 24.51
CA TYR A 246 8.49 21.19 25.26
C TYR A 246 9.27 20.29 24.29
N ALA A 247 10.60 20.31 24.38
CA ALA A 247 11.48 19.60 23.44
C ALA A 247 11.97 18.26 24.01
N GLN A 248 12.24 18.22 25.31
CA GLN A 248 12.92 17.10 25.96
C GLN A 248 12.46 16.91 27.40
N VAL A 249 12.37 15.64 27.81
CA VAL A 249 12.14 15.21 29.19
C VAL A 249 13.30 14.33 29.63
N GLY A 250 13.97 14.70 30.73
CA GLY A 250 15.18 14.04 31.23
C GLY A 250 16.49 14.69 30.76
N ILE A 251 17.60 14.21 31.29
CA ILE A 251 18.98 14.64 30.97
C ILE A 251 19.90 13.40 30.85
N GLY A 252 20.95 13.49 30.01
CA GLY A 252 21.90 12.40 29.73
C GLY A 252 22.82 12.05 30.92
N GLY A 253 24.08 12.46 30.91
CA GLY A 253 25.06 12.08 31.94
C GLY A 253 24.80 12.62 33.36
N GLY A 254 24.76 13.94 33.53
CA GLY A 254 24.78 14.58 34.86
C GLY A 254 25.65 15.85 34.83
N ASN A 255 26.27 16.24 35.94
CA ASN A 255 27.25 17.33 35.96
C ASN A 255 28.70 16.87 36.18
N GLU A 256 29.66 17.74 35.85
CA GLU A 256 31.11 17.48 36.00
C GLU A 256 31.50 17.03 37.41
N GLU A 257 30.88 17.62 38.44
CA GLU A 257 31.17 17.30 39.85
C GLU A 257 30.52 16.00 40.33
N ALA A 258 29.68 15.36 39.51
CA ALA A 258 28.82 14.24 39.88
C ALA A 258 27.94 14.53 41.12
N ASP A 259 27.54 15.79 41.29
CA ASP A 259 26.60 16.20 42.33
C ASP A 259 25.21 15.64 42.04
N PHE A 260 24.83 15.53 40.76
CA PHE A 260 23.63 14.86 40.30
C PHE A 260 23.85 14.09 39.00
N ILE A 261 23.01 13.08 38.78
CA ILE A 261 23.14 12.15 37.65
C ILE A 261 21.88 12.13 36.78
N GLY A 262 22.05 11.69 35.53
CA GLY A 262 20.98 11.50 34.54
C GLY A 262 20.90 10.07 33.98
N ASP A 263 20.19 9.93 32.87
CA ASP A 263 19.82 8.67 32.25
C ASP A 263 21.02 7.82 31.78
N HIS A 264 22.13 8.45 31.37
CA HIS A 264 23.33 7.78 30.87
C HIS A 264 24.32 7.36 31.96
N TRP A 265 24.06 7.72 33.22
CA TRP A 265 25.02 7.46 34.30
C TRP A 265 25.04 6.01 34.77
N ALA A 266 23.89 5.33 34.78
CA ALA A 266 23.78 3.98 35.32
C ALA A 266 22.60 3.19 34.72
N TRP A 267 22.87 1.90 34.47
CA TRP A 267 21.88 0.93 34.03
C TRP A 267 20.91 0.59 35.16
N ARG A 268 19.61 0.78 34.92
CA ARG A 268 18.56 0.49 35.89
C ARG A 268 17.25 0.18 35.20
N GLU A 269 16.29 -0.39 35.93
CA GLU A 269 14.92 -0.48 35.44
C GLU A 269 14.21 0.85 35.71
N PRO A 270 13.38 1.37 34.79
CA PRO A 270 12.91 2.76 34.90
C PRO A 270 11.89 2.95 36.02
N GLN A 271 11.18 1.89 36.46
CA GLN A 271 10.31 2.00 37.64
C GLN A 271 11.09 2.10 38.96
N ALA A 272 12.39 1.82 38.96
CA ALA A 272 13.25 2.04 40.13
C ALA A 272 13.44 3.54 40.41
N ASP A 273 13.33 4.38 39.39
CA ASP A 273 13.53 5.82 39.50
C ASP A 273 12.45 6.46 40.37
N ASP A 274 11.23 5.93 40.35
CA ASP A 274 10.14 6.40 41.21
C ASP A 274 10.41 6.18 42.71
N ALA A 275 11.34 5.30 43.08
CA ALA A 275 11.70 5.02 44.47
C ALA A 275 12.70 6.03 45.07
N VAL A 276 13.35 6.88 44.26
CA VAL A 276 14.36 7.84 44.72
C VAL A 276 13.80 8.78 45.80
N GLN A 277 14.63 9.03 46.81
CA GLN A 277 14.34 9.88 47.99
C GLN A 277 15.32 11.06 48.15
N ASP A 278 16.22 11.26 47.19
CA ASP A 278 17.23 12.33 47.25
C ASP A 278 16.60 13.72 47.20
N THR A 279 17.39 14.72 47.59
CA THR A 279 16.98 16.13 47.56
C THR A 279 17.29 16.81 46.22
N ALA A 280 16.59 17.90 45.91
CA ALA A 280 16.78 18.62 44.66
C ALA A 280 18.24 19.00 44.41
N GLY A 281 18.75 18.63 43.23
CA GLY A 281 20.13 18.90 42.81
C GLY A 281 21.19 17.96 43.38
N THR A 282 20.80 16.85 44.01
CA THR A 282 21.74 15.86 44.58
C THR A 282 21.46 14.45 44.10
N GLY A 283 22.52 13.66 43.89
CA GLY A 283 22.46 12.23 43.61
C GLY A 283 21.52 11.90 42.45
N SER A 284 20.61 10.96 42.68
CA SER A 284 19.66 10.43 41.70
C SER A 284 18.37 11.25 41.59
N TYR A 285 18.29 12.44 42.20
CA TYR A 285 17.06 13.25 42.22
C TYR A 285 16.42 13.44 40.85
N TYR A 286 17.23 13.72 39.82
CA TYR A 286 16.75 13.98 38.47
C TYR A 286 16.38 12.72 37.68
N LEU A 287 16.68 11.52 38.17
CA LEU A 287 16.13 10.28 37.60
C LEU A 287 14.62 10.18 37.87
N LYS A 288 14.18 10.64 39.06
CA LYS A 288 12.76 10.69 39.43
C LYS A 288 12.07 11.95 38.95
N TYR A 289 12.62 13.11 39.30
CA TYR A 289 12.04 14.41 39.00
C TYR A 289 12.68 14.98 37.75
N ARG A 290 12.36 14.34 36.61
CA ARG A 290 13.05 14.57 35.35
C ARG A 290 12.87 16.00 34.86
N PRO A 291 13.97 16.70 34.50
CA PRO A 291 13.91 18.06 33.96
C PRO A 291 13.15 18.12 32.63
N VAL A 292 12.33 19.15 32.44
CA VAL A 292 11.70 19.45 31.14
C VAL A 292 12.38 20.67 30.51
N LEU A 293 12.80 20.55 29.26
CA LEU A 293 13.44 21.62 28.50
C LEU A 293 12.51 22.12 27.38
N ARG A 294 12.42 23.44 27.22
CA ARG A 294 11.54 24.07 26.21
C ARG A 294 12.26 24.22 24.87
N ALA A 295 11.50 24.06 23.78
CA ALA A 295 11.95 24.41 22.43
C ALA A 295 11.97 25.92 22.20
N ASN A 296 11.05 26.65 22.84
CA ASN A 296 10.90 28.09 22.69
C ASN A 296 10.42 28.77 23.98
N ALA A 297 10.67 30.07 24.10
CA ALA A 297 10.06 30.90 25.14
C ALA A 297 8.58 31.19 24.83
N PRO A 298 7.73 31.50 25.83
CA PRO A 298 6.33 31.88 25.60
C PRO A 298 6.20 32.98 24.55
N GLY A 299 5.32 32.76 23.56
CA GLY A 299 5.11 33.66 22.42
C GLY A 299 6.23 33.71 21.37
N ALA A 300 7.42 33.18 21.63
CA ALA A 300 8.51 33.10 20.66
C ALA A 300 8.19 32.10 19.53
N PRO A 301 8.80 32.24 18.34
CA PRO A 301 8.61 31.28 17.26
C PRO A 301 9.29 29.93 17.58
N LEU A 302 8.88 28.89 16.88
CA LEU A 302 9.39 27.53 16.99
C LEU A 302 10.49 27.27 15.95
N SER A 303 11.43 26.37 16.27
CA SER A 303 12.30 25.80 15.24
C SER A 303 11.45 25.16 14.13
N PRO A 304 11.73 25.42 12.85
CA PRO A 304 10.85 25.03 11.76
C PRO A 304 10.72 23.51 11.59
N ASN A 305 11.77 22.74 11.86
CA ASN A 305 11.74 21.28 11.85
C ASN A 305 10.69 20.72 12.84
N LEU A 306 10.71 21.20 14.10
CA LEU A 306 9.72 20.81 15.11
C LEU A 306 8.31 21.27 14.73
N ALA A 307 8.15 22.50 14.26
CA ALA A 307 6.85 23.02 13.86
C ALA A 307 6.23 22.21 12.72
N GLY A 308 7.04 21.85 11.71
CA GLY A 308 6.62 21.04 10.57
C GLY A 308 6.20 19.63 10.97
N ARG A 309 7.05 18.91 11.72
CA ARG A 309 6.81 17.51 12.11
C ARG A 309 5.65 17.33 13.08
N VAL A 310 5.60 18.16 14.13
CA VAL A 310 4.52 18.05 15.11
C VAL A 310 3.18 18.41 14.46
N ALA A 311 3.14 19.43 13.60
CA ALA A 311 1.95 19.73 12.81
C ALA A 311 1.56 18.57 11.88
N ALA A 312 2.54 17.95 11.21
CA ALA A 312 2.28 16.79 10.36
C ALA A 312 1.67 15.62 11.15
N ALA A 313 2.16 15.31 12.35
CA ALA A 313 1.62 14.24 13.19
C ALA A 313 0.15 14.49 13.57
N PHE A 314 -0.20 15.70 14.01
CA PHE A 314 -1.60 16.04 14.30
C PHE A 314 -2.48 16.05 13.04
N ALA A 315 -2.00 16.59 11.93
CA ALA A 315 -2.75 16.61 10.68
C ALA A 315 -2.97 15.21 10.10
N LEU A 316 -1.99 14.31 10.21
CA LEU A 316 -2.14 12.90 9.88
C LEU A 316 -3.14 12.20 10.80
N SER A 317 -3.10 12.46 12.12
CA SER A 317 -4.11 11.96 13.07
C SER A 317 -5.52 12.41 12.65
N ALA A 318 -5.67 13.70 12.32
CA ALA A 318 -6.93 14.27 11.85
C ALA A 318 -7.47 13.53 10.61
N GLN A 319 -6.61 13.16 9.66
CA GLN A 319 -7.02 12.36 8.49
C GLN A 319 -7.61 11.01 8.90
N THR A 320 -7.00 10.32 9.87
CA THR A 320 -7.48 9.02 10.34
C THR A 320 -8.83 9.12 11.09
N HIS A 321 -9.08 10.26 11.74
CA HIS A 321 -10.33 10.53 12.45
C HIS A 321 -11.40 11.20 11.59
N ALA A 322 -11.06 11.74 10.40
CA ALA A 322 -11.95 12.58 9.60
C ALA A 322 -13.30 11.93 9.29
N THR A 323 -13.35 10.60 9.16
CA THR A 323 -14.59 9.85 8.91
C THR A 323 -15.25 9.33 10.19
N SER A 324 -14.47 8.90 11.18
CA SER A 324 -14.96 8.22 12.39
C SER A 324 -15.35 9.19 13.51
N ASP A 325 -14.61 10.29 13.65
CA ASP A 325 -14.84 11.37 14.61
C ASP A 325 -14.41 12.73 14.00
N PRO A 326 -15.24 13.33 13.14
CA PRO A 326 -14.91 14.59 12.47
C PRO A 326 -14.69 15.77 13.43
N ALA A 327 -15.30 15.73 14.63
CA ALA A 327 -15.15 16.79 15.62
C ALA A 327 -13.75 16.76 16.23
N ARG A 328 -13.29 15.57 16.65
CA ARG A 328 -11.91 15.36 17.08
C ARG A 328 -10.92 15.71 15.97
N ALA A 329 -11.17 15.23 14.75
CA ALA A 329 -10.32 15.50 13.60
C ALA A 329 -10.16 17.01 13.33
N GLN A 330 -11.25 17.79 13.47
CA GLN A 330 -11.18 19.23 13.32
C GLN A 330 -10.32 19.88 14.43
N THR A 331 -10.43 19.43 15.68
CA THR A 331 -9.56 19.89 16.77
C THR A 331 -8.09 19.57 16.48
N GLU A 332 -7.78 18.36 16.05
CA GLU A 332 -6.42 17.95 15.68
C GLU A 332 -5.87 18.80 14.51
N LEU A 333 -6.69 19.09 13.50
CA LEU A 333 -6.34 19.99 12.39
C LEU A 333 -6.06 21.42 12.88
N ASP A 334 -6.86 21.94 13.79
CA ASP A 334 -6.67 23.29 14.34
C ASP A 334 -5.41 23.37 15.21
N THR A 335 -5.14 22.37 16.04
CA THR A 335 -3.88 22.25 16.78
C THR A 335 -2.68 22.21 15.83
N ALA A 336 -2.73 21.38 14.79
CA ALA A 336 -1.68 21.30 13.77
C ALA A 336 -1.42 22.67 13.12
N ALA A 337 -2.49 23.39 12.76
CA ALA A 337 -2.41 24.69 12.12
C ALA A 337 -1.77 25.75 13.04
N THR A 338 -2.13 25.75 14.33
CA THR A 338 -1.55 26.65 15.34
C THR A 338 -0.05 26.42 15.50
N ILE A 339 0.38 25.17 15.61
CA ILE A 339 1.80 24.81 15.75
C ILE A 339 2.57 25.22 14.49
N TYR A 340 2.07 24.85 13.31
CA TYR A 340 2.69 25.16 12.03
C TYR A 340 2.91 26.67 11.83
N ALA A 341 1.92 27.49 12.20
CA ALA A 341 1.97 28.94 12.06
C ALA A 341 3.06 29.61 12.92
N LYS A 342 3.61 28.92 13.93
CA LYS A 342 4.67 29.47 14.79
C LYS A 342 6.09 29.24 14.29
N ALA A 343 6.27 28.53 13.18
CA ALA A 343 7.60 28.24 12.63
C ALA A 343 8.43 29.51 12.36
N GLN A 344 9.67 29.54 12.85
CA GLN A 344 10.67 30.51 12.45
C GLN A 344 11.25 30.11 11.10
N THR A 345 10.77 30.73 10.02
CA THR A 345 11.19 30.40 8.65
C THR A 345 12.13 31.43 8.03
N THR A 346 12.50 32.46 8.79
CA THR A 346 13.45 33.50 8.38
C THR A 346 14.53 33.66 9.44
N GLY A 347 15.79 33.81 9.01
CA GLY A 347 16.92 33.91 9.95
C GLY A 347 17.01 32.67 10.85
N VAL A 348 16.81 31.49 10.27
CA VAL A 348 16.86 30.21 10.98
C VAL A 348 18.29 29.98 11.46
N GLY A 349 18.45 29.76 12.77
CA GLY A 349 19.72 29.44 13.40
C GLY A 349 19.92 27.93 13.49
N GLU A 350 20.63 27.48 14.53
CA GLU A 350 20.69 26.07 14.90
C GLU A 350 19.28 25.54 15.15
N LEU A 351 18.95 24.37 14.57
CA LEU A 351 17.65 23.75 14.72
C LEU A 351 17.54 23.14 16.12
N VAL A 352 16.37 23.27 16.74
CA VAL A 352 16.09 22.59 18.01
C VAL A 352 15.67 21.15 17.72
N THR A 353 16.42 20.19 18.26
CA THR A 353 16.14 18.74 18.14
C THR A 353 16.17 18.10 19.52
N SER A 354 17.33 18.15 20.17
CA SER A 354 17.66 17.64 21.51
C SER A 354 18.63 18.58 22.24
N PHE A 355 18.87 18.30 23.52
CA PHE A 355 19.87 18.97 24.34
C PHE A 355 20.77 17.91 25.03
N PRO A 356 22.06 17.78 24.63
CA PRO A 356 22.75 18.60 23.63
C PRO A 356 22.23 18.35 22.20
N ASN A 357 22.41 19.34 21.31
CA ASN A 357 21.97 19.25 19.91
C ASN A 357 22.67 18.11 19.16
N GLY A 358 23.90 17.76 19.55
CA GLY A 358 24.70 16.75 18.87
C GLY A 358 24.19 15.31 18.97
N TYR A 359 23.17 15.01 19.78
CA TYR A 359 22.50 13.71 19.69
C TYR A 359 21.76 13.56 18.35
N TYR A 360 21.11 14.65 17.89
CA TYR A 360 20.34 14.68 16.65
C TYR A 360 20.64 15.94 15.84
N PRO A 361 21.82 16.03 15.20
CA PRO A 361 22.27 17.23 14.51
C PRO A 361 21.62 17.36 13.12
N GLU A 362 20.41 17.93 13.08
CA GLU A 362 19.68 18.22 11.84
C GLU A 362 20.08 19.57 11.23
N THR A 363 20.14 19.63 9.89
CA THR A 363 20.49 20.86 9.16
C THR A 363 19.49 21.29 8.09
N VAL A 364 18.55 20.41 7.76
CA VAL A 364 17.48 20.66 6.77
C VAL A 364 16.16 20.79 7.53
N TRP A 365 15.29 21.67 7.06
CA TRP A 365 13.97 21.89 7.70
C TRP A 365 12.85 22.22 6.71
N GLN A 366 13.21 22.50 5.46
CA GLN A 366 12.27 22.88 4.41
C GLN A 366 11.37 21.68 4.05
N ASP A 367 11.91 20.48 4.10
CA ASP A 367 11.18 19.22 3.98
C ASP A 367 10.18 19.01 5.12
N ASP A 368 10.53 19.34 6.37
CA ASP A 368 9.58 19.30 7.50
C ASP A 368 8.41 20.26 7.32
N MET A 369 8.73 21.49 6.89
CA MET A 369 7.71 22.50 6.62
C MET A 369 6.85 22.13 5.40
N ALA A 370 7.43 21.44 4.42
CA ALA A 370 6.67 20.84 3.32
C ALA A 370 5.78 19.70 3.82
N PHE A 371 6.27 18.85 4.72
CA PHE A 371 5.52 17.74 5.30
C PHE A 371 4.31 18.24 6.08
N GLY A 372 4.52 19.17 7.04
CA GLY A 372 3.45 19.77 7.83
C GLY A 372 2.37 20.42 6.97
N ALA A 373 2.76 21.23 5.98
CA ALA A 373 1.79 21.87 5.07
C ALA A 373 1.05 20.88 4.18
N THR A 374 1.73 19.85 3.69
CA THR A 374 1.12 18.81 2.85
C THR A 374 0.05 18.06 3.64
N GLU A 375 0.38 17.63 4.86
CA GLU A 375 -0.54 16.86 5.69
C GLU A 375 -1.69 17.73 6.22
N LEU A 376 -1.45 19.01 6.50
CA LEU A 376 -2.51 20.00 6.76
C LEU A 376 -3.47 20.11 5.57
N ALA A 377 -2.95 20.20 4.34
CA ALA A 377 -3.78 20.29 3.14
C ALA A 377 -4.65 19.04 2.92
N LEU A 378 -4.08 17.85 3.14
CA LEU A 378 -4.78 16.57 3.03
C LEU A 378 -5.87 16.42 4.11
N ALA A 379 -5.55 16.74 5.37
CA ALA A 379 -6.50 16.73 6.47
C ALA A 379 -7.66 17.72 6.25
N ALA A 380 -7.33 18.96 5.88
CA ALA A 380 -8.29 20.00 5.56
C ALA A 380 -9.24 19.57 4.44
N ARG A 381 -8.71 18.95 3.39
CA ARG A 381 -9.52 18.43 2.30
C ARG A 381 -10.45 17.29 2.76
N ALA A 382 -9.95 16.37 3.58
CA ALA A 382 -10.77 15.29 4.13
C ALA A 382 -11.94 15.81 4.99
N LEU A 383 -11.77 16.96 5.63
CA LEU A 383 -12.78 17.63 6.47
C LEU A 383 -13.63 18.68 5.72
N GLY A 384 -13.32 18.98 4.46
CA GLY A 384 -13.98 20.06 3.71
C GLY A 384 -13.62 21.48 4.19
N ASP A 385 -12.46 21.65 4.84
CA ASP A 385 -11.97 22.92 5.34
C ASP A 385 -11.41 23.80 4.20
N SER A 386 -11.87 25.05 4.16
CA SER A 386 -11.51 26.03 3.13
C SER A 386 -10.01 26.39 3.06
N ARG A 387 -9.23 26.11 4.11
CA ARG A 387 -7.79 26.41 4.18
C ARG A 387 -6.92 25.43 3.39
N ALA A 388 -7.48 24.32 2.88
CA ALA A 388 -6.73 23.28 2.17
C ALA A 388 -5.81 23.82 1.05
N GLY A 389 -6.33 24.71 0.20
CA GLY A 389 -5.54 25.29 -0.90
C GLY A 389 -4.40 26.20 -0.44
N THR A 390 -4.54 26.86 0.72
CA THR A 390 -3.49 27.69 1.31
C THR A 390 -2.31 26.82 1.75
N TRP A 391 -2.58 25.73 2.46
CA TRP A 391 -1.53 24.80 2.88
C TRP A 391 -0.91 24.04 1.71
N LEU A 392 -1.69 23.68 0.69
CA LEU A 392 -1.14 23.09 -0.55
C LEU A 392 -0.11 24.04 -1.21
N THR A 393 -0.43 25.34 -1.26
CA THR A 393 0.49 26.37 -1.80
C THR A 393 1.75 26.51 -0.95
N GLN A 394 1.62 26.46 0.37
CA GLN A 394 2.77 26.50 1.29
C GLN A 394 3.64 25.25 1.15
N GLY A 395 3.03 24.07 1.07
CA GLY A 395 3.74 22.79 0.84
C GLY A 395 4.56 22.82 -0.43
N ALA A 396 3.97 23.26 -1.54
CA ALA A 396 4.68 23.46 -2.80
C ALA A 396 5.83 24.48 -2.71
N THR A 397 5.66 25.55 -1.92
CA THR A 397 6.70 26.57 -1.71
C THR A 397 7.89 26.01 -0.94
N TRP A 398 7.64 25.28 0.15
CA TRP A 398 8.71 24.67 0.96
C TRP A 398 9.40 23.52 0.23
N ALA A 399 8.65 22.69 -0.49
CA ALA A 399 9.21 21.66 -1.34
C ALA A 399 10.14 22.26 -2.42
N LYS A 400 9.75 23.39 -3.03
CA LYS A 400 10.64 24.11 -3.95
C LYS A 400 11.91 24.61 -3.26
N ALA A 401 11.79 25.15 -2.04
CA ALA A 401 12.93 25.60 -1.26
C ALA A 401 13.89 24.46 -0.88
N TYR A 402 13.36 23.28 -0.53
CA TYR A 402 14.15 22.06 -0.32
C TYR A 402 14.88 21.64 -1.61
N LEU A 403 14.18 21.65 -2.75
CA LEU A 403 14.79 21.34 -4.05
C LEU A 403 15.96 22.28 -4.36
N ASP A 404 15.80 23.58 -4.10
CA ASP A 404 16.81 24.62 -4.34
C ASP A 404 17.98 24.60 -3.36
N ALA A 405 17.76 24.16 -2.12
CA ALA A 405 18.82 24.02 -1.12
C ALA A 405 19.84 22.95 -1.51
N GLY A 406 19.46 21.98 -2.35
CA GLY A 406 20.33 20.93 -2.85
C GLY A 406 20.77 19.89 -1.81
N ALA A 407 20.27 19.99 -0.57
CA ALA A 407 20.43 18.96 0.45
C ALA A 407 19.66 17.70 0.00
N ARG A 408 20.33 16.55 0.02
CA ARG A 408 19.75 15.27 -0.41
C ARG A 408 20.28 14.18 0.52
N ASP A 409 19.38 13.63 1.32
CA ASP A 409 19.61 12.41 2.09
C ASP A 409 18.51 11.40 1.77
N THR A 410 18.66 10.15 2.22
CA THR A 410 17.60 9.15 2.15
C THR A 410 16.55 9.44 3.22
N LEU A 411 15.31 8.98 3.06
CA LEU A 411 14.31 9.11 4.14
C LEU A 411 14.86 8.62 5.49
N ASN A 412 15.02 9.51 6.48
CA ASN A 412 15.43 9.18 7.84
C ASN A 412 15.01 10.29 8.80
N LEU A 413 15.47 10.24 10.05
CA LEU A 413 15.17 11.26 11.05
C LEU A 413 15.60 12.68 10.63
N TYR A 414 16.62 12.87 9.79
CA TYR A 414 17.15 14.18 9.42
C TYR A 414 16.65 14.71 8.06
N ASP A 415 15.96 13.86 7.27
CA ASP A 415 15.38 14.23 5.97
C ASP A 415 14.10 13.43 5.73
N VAL A 416 12.96 14.11 5.82
CA VAL A 416 11.61 13.53 5.64
C VAL A 416 11.09 13.67 4.20
N SER A 417 11.91 14.16 3.27
CA SER A 417 11.50 14.46 1.89
C SER A 417 10.94 13.24 1.14
N GLY A 418 11.43 12.04 1.44
CA GLY A 418 10.95 10.79 0.84
C GLY A 418 9.46 10.54 1.07
N VAL A 419 8.92 11.00 2.20
CA VAL A 419 7.47 10.96 2.50
C VAL A 419 6.81 12.27 2.09
N ALA A 420 7.36 13.40 2.55
CA ALA A 420 6.76 14.72 2.36
C ALA A 420 6.49 15.04 0.89
N LEU A 421 7.46 14.78 0.00
CA LEU A 421 7.33 15.10 -1.42
C LEU A 421 6.42 14.13 -2.16
N THR A 422 6.39 12.86 -1.78
CA THR A 422 5.50 11.86 -2.41
C THR A 422 4.03 12.07 -2.01
N ASP A 423 3.78 12.49 -0.77
CA ASP A 423 2.44 12.88 -0.33
C ASP A 423 2.02 14.23 -0.93
N LEU A 424 2.95 15.16 -1.16
CA LEU A 424 2.67 16.41 -1.85
C LEU A 424 2.30 16.18 -3.32
N VAL A 425 2.96 15.25 -4.02
CA VAL A 425 2.54 14.82 -5.36
C VAL A 425 1.08 14.35 -5.31
N THR A 426 0.73 13.49 -4.35
CA THR A 426 -0.65 13.02 -4.17
C THR A 426 -1.62 14.18 -3.93
N ALA A 427 -1.25 15.13 -3.07
CA ALA A 427 -2.08 16.30 -2.76
C ALA A 427 -2.28 17.23 -3.97
N ILE A 428 -1.22 17.51 -4.74
CA ILE A 428 -1.26 18.34 -5.96
C ILE A 428 -2.14 17.68 -7.01
N THR A 429 -1.87 16.40 -7.34
CA THR A 429 -2.60 15.65 -8.36
C THR A 429 -4.08 15.58 -8.01
N ALA A 430 -4.39 15.21 -6.77
CA ALA A 430 -5.77 15.03 -6.39
C ALA A 430 -6.54 16.37 -6.29
N ALA A 431 -5.84 17.51 -6.15
CA ALA A 431 -6.46 18.84 -6.18
C ALA A 431 -6.60 19.43 -7.60
N GLY A 432 -5.95 18.85 -8.62
CA GLY A 432 -5.88 19.43 -9.96
C GLY A 432 -5.23 20.83 -9.98
N ALA A 433 -4.35 21.10 -9.03
CA ALA A 433 -3.83 22.44 -8.80
C ALA A 433 -2.73 22.81 -9.82
N THR A 434 -2.90 23.94 -10.49
CA THR A 434 -1.89 24.50 -11.41
C THR A 434 -1.30 25.80 -10.87
N GLY A 435 -0.13 26.20 -11.36
CA GLY A 435 0.53 27.45 -10.96
C GLY A 435 1.20 27.44 -9.57
N LEU A 436 1.41 26.27 -8.98
CA LEU A 436 2.18 26.09 -7.74
C LEU A 436 3.69 26.31 -7.98
N ALA A 437 4.43 26.57 -6.90
CA ALA A 437 5.88 26.83 -6.95
C ALA A 437 6.72 25.64 -7.45
N VAL A 438 6.17 24.43 -7.35
CA VAL A 438 6.73 23.17 -7.86
C VAL A 438 5.60 22.30 -8.39
N THR A 439 5.86 21.53 -9.45
CA THR A 439 4.91 20.58 -10.04
C THR A 439 5.10 19.17 -9.48
N ALA A 440 4.08 18.32 -9.60
CA ALA A 440 4.17 16.90 -9.27
C ALA A 440 5.36 16.22 -9.99
N ASP A 441 5.55 16.50 -11.28
CA ASP A 441 6.66 15.93 -12.06
C ASP A 441 8.03 16.35 -11.56
N GLN A 442 8.18 17.61 -11.11
CA GLN A 442 9.45 18.08 -10.55
C GLN A 442 9.78 17.36 -9.25
N LEU A 443 8.78 17.09 -8.42
CA LEU A 443 8.95 16.32 -7.18
C LEU A 443 9.32 14.86 -7.47
N LEU A 444 8.61 14.20 -8.41
CA LEU A 444 8.93 12.84 -8.84
C LEU A 444 10.32 12.77 -9.48
N ALA A 445 10.70 13.75 -10.31
CA ALA A 445 12.02 13.79 -10.92
C ALA A 445 13.15 13.93 -9.89
N ASP A 446 12.93 14.68 -8.80
CA ASP A 446 13.87 14.77 -7.70
C ASP A 446 14.01 13.43 -6.96
N GLN A 447 12.89 12.81 -6.58
CA GLN A 447 12.87 11.50 -5.92
C GLN A 447 13.54 10.42 -6.78
N ARG A 448 13.27 10.43 -8.09
CA ARG A 448 13.93 9.53 -9.06
C ARG A 448 15.44 9.74 -9.08
N THR A 449 15.90 10.99 -9.06
CA THR A 449 17.34 11.31 -9.02
C THR A 449 18.01 10.74 -7.77
N GLN A 450 17.38 10.89 -6.61
CA GLN A 450 17.89 10.35 -5.34
C GLN A 450 17.96 8.81 -5.37
N LEU A 451 16.89 8.15 -5.82
CA LEU A 451 16.81 6.69 -5.89
C LEU A 451 17.74 6.10 -6.95
N ASP A 452 17.91 6.74 -8.11
CA ASP A 452 18.87 6.30 -9.14
C ASP A 452 20.33 6.39 -8.62
N ALA A 453 20.65 7.41 -7.83
CA ALA A 453 21.95 7.51 -7.16
C ALA A 453 22.14 6.38 -6.14
N ALA A 454 21.11 6.05 -5.36
CA ALA A 454 21.15 4.94 -4.41
C ALA A 454 21.29 3.57 -5.10
N VAL A 455 20.58 3.35 -6.22
CA VAL A 455 20.74 2.16 -7.07
C VAL A 455 22.18 2.06 -7.57
N THR A 456 22.77 3.17 -8.02
CA THR A 456 24.16 3.20 -8.50
C THR A 456 25.14 2.82 -7.38
N ARG A 457 24.94 3.31 -6.15
CA ARG A 457 25.74 2.91 -4.99
C ARG A 457 25.61 1.42 -4.69
N ALA A 458 24.38 0.88 -4.66
CA ALA A 458 24.17 -0.55 -4.47
C ALA A 458 24.81 -1.39 -5.58
N GLU A 459 24.75 -0.98 -6.84
CA GLU A 459 25.40 -1.68 -7.96
C GLU A 459 26.93 -1.75 -7.80
N ALA A 460 27.55 -0.77 -7.14
CA ALA A 460 28.98 -0.76 -6.85
C ALA A 460 29.35 -1.58 -5.60
N ASP A 461 28.43 -1.73 -4.65
CA ASP A 461 28.66 -2.46 -3.41
C ASP A 461 28.71 -3.99 -3.59
N ARG A 462 29.50 -4.66 -2.75
CA ARG A 462 29.72 -6.12 -2.78
C ARG A 462 28.46 -6.90 -2.40
N PHE A 463 27.68 -6.38 -1.44
CA PHE A 463 26.44 -6.97 -0.93
C PHE A 463 25.18 -6.22 -1.38
N ARG A 464 25.31 -5.24 -2.27
CA ARG A 464 24.24 -4.36 -2.76
C ARG A 464 23.66 -3.41 -1.70
N ALA A 465 24.43 -3.06 -0.68
CA ALA A 465 24.05 -1.98 0.23
C ALA A 465 24.10 -0.62 -0.48
N ALA A 466 23.04 0.17 -0.38
CA ALA A 466 23.02 1.56 -0.85
C ALA A 466 23.28 2.59 0.25
N ALA A 467 23.01 2.22 1.51
CA ALA A 467 23.39 2.99 2.68
C ALA A 467 24.90 2.87 2.93
N ASP A 468 25.51 3.95 3.40
CA ASP A 468 26.91 3.92 3.83
C ASP A 468 27.01 3.28 5.20
N TYR A 469 27.37 2.00 5.22
CA TYR A 469 27.52 1.21 6.45
C TYR A 469 28.78 1.54 7.26
N THR A 470 29.49 2.62 6.92
CA THR A 470 30.57 3.20 7.73
C THR A 470 30.14 4.45 8.49
N ASN A 471 28.90 4.91 8.32
CA ASN A 471 28.33 6.01 9.09
C ASN A 471 27.43 5.49 10.21
N PHE A 472 27.11 6.36 11.16
CA PHE A 472 25.98 6.16 12.07
C PHE A 472 24.68 6.03 11.28
N ASP A 473 23.75 5.29 11.87
CA ASP A 473 22.36 5.11 11.43
C ASP A 473 22.23 4.35 10.10
N ALA A 474 23.25 3.57 9.74
CA ALA A 474 23.28 2.80 8.49
C ALA A 474 22.02 1.95 8.27
N THR A 475 21.45 1.40 9.34
CA THR A 475 20.19 0.64 9.28
C THR A 475 19.00 1.53 8.94
N SER A 476 18.88 2.71 9.55
CA SER A 476 17.76 3.62 9.31
C SER A 476 17.79 4.16 7.88
N HIS A 477 18.98 4.51 7.34
CA HIS A 477 19.13 4.91 5.94
C HIS A 477 18.74 3.79 4.97
N ALA A 478 19.12 2.54 5.25
CA ALA A 478 18.74 1.40 4.43
C ALA A 478 17.21 1.17 4.46
N LEU A 479 16.59 1.28 5.64
CA LEU A 479 15.14 1.20 5.82
C LEU A 479 14.41 2.36 5.12
N GLY A 480 14.99 3.56 5.19
CA GLY A 480 14.57 4.76 4.50
C GLY A 480 14.46 4.59 3.00
N LEU A 481 15.51 4.05 2.39
CA LEU A 481 15.54 3.73 0.96
C LEU A 481 14.45 2.73 0.55
N ILE A 482 14.14 1.76 1.41
CA ILE A 482 13.05 0.81 1.16
C ILE A 482 11.71 1.55 1.12
N ALA A 483 11.43 2.36 2.14
CA ALA A 483 10.18 3.12 2.24
C ALA A 483 10.04 4.14 1.10
N GLN A 484 11.10 4.91 0.82
CA GLN A 484 11.15 5.90 -0.24
C GLN A 484 10.95 5.28 -1.63
N ALA A 485 11.62 4.15 -1.91
CA ALA A 485 11.44 3.41 -3.16
C ALA A 485 10.01 2.89 -3.32
N ALA A 486 9.43 2.31 -2.26
CA ALA A 486 8.07 1.80 -2.28
C ALA A 486 7.03 2.91 -2.47
N ARG A 487 7.22 4.08 -1.83
CA ARG A 487 6.35 5.25 -2.02
C ARG A 487 6.47 5.84 -3.41
N TYR A 488 7.70 6.00 -3.93
CA TYR A 488 7.90 6.47 -5.29
C TYR A 488 7.16 5.58 -6.29
N ASP A 489 7.38 4.26 -6.23
CA ASP A 489 6.77 3.30 -7.13
C ASP A 489 5.23 3.34 -7.05
N ALA A 490 4.68 3.49 -5.84
CA ALA A 490 3.24 3.62 -5.62
C ALA A 490 2.67 4.91 -6.21
N VAL A 491 3.30 6.06 -5.97
CA VAL A 491 2.81 7.38 -6.43
C VAL A 491 3.02 7.57 -7.93
N ALA A 492 4.14 7.10 -8.47
CA ALA A 492 4.45 7.17 -9.90
C ALA A 492 3.82 6.01 -10.71
N GLY A 493 3.11 5.08 -10.07
CA GLY A 493 2.44 3.97 -10.75
C GLY A 493 3.40 3.01 -11.48
N THR A 494 4.61 2.83 -10.98
CA THR A 494 5.69 2.08 -11.64
C THR A 494 6.31 1.04 -10.70
N PRO A 495 6.84 -0.10 -11.20
CA PRO A 495 7.62 -1.03 -10.38
C PRO A 495 9.14 -0.76 -10.46
N ARG A 496 9.56 0.45 -10.84
CA ARG A 496 10.95 0.78 -11.18
C ARG A 496 11.95 0.40 -10.09
N TYR A 497 11.61 0.67 -8.83
CA TYR A 497 12.51 0.43 -7.70
C TYR A 497 12.10 -0.78 -6.86
N ALA A 498 11.09 -1.55 -7.26
CA ALA A 498 10.62 -2.71 -6.51
C ALA A 498 11.72 -3.77 -6.26
N GLN A 499 12.60 -4.01 -7.23
CA GLN A 499 13.76 -4.91 -7.06
C GLN A 499 14.84 -4.28 -6.16
N PHE A 500 15.03 -2.97 -6.25
CA PHE A 500 15.97 -2.24 -5.40
C PHE A 500 15.53 -2.26 -3.94
N ALA A 501 14.26 -1.94 -3.66
CA ALA A 501 13.69 -2.01 -2.31
C ALA A 501 13.83 -3.42 -1.70
N GLN A 502 13.57 -4.46 -2.50
CA GLN A 502 13.75 -5.85 -2.08
C GLN A 502 15.23 -6.19 -1.78
N SER A 503 16.19 -5.66 -2.55
CA SER A 503 17.61 -5.89 -2.30
C SER A 503 18.07 -5.22 -1.01
N GLN A 504 17.58 -4.00 -0.73
CA GLN A 504 17.86 -3.31 0.54
C GLN A 504 17.21 -4.05 1.72
N ALA A 505 15.97 -4.51 1.59
CA ALA A 505 15.31 -5.35 2.59
C ALA A 505 16.09 -6.64 2.84
N SER A 506 16.65 -7.24 1.79
CA SER A 506 17.50 -8.43 1.92
C SER A 506 18.77 -8.13 2.70
N TRP A 507 19.40 -6.98 2.48
CA TRP A 507 20.59 -6.55 3.24
C TRP A 507 20.28 -6.36 4.73
N VAL A 508 19.19 -5.65 5.07
CA VAL A 508 18.76 -5.43 6.46
C VAL A 508 18.43 -6.75 7.17
N LEU A 509 17.84 -7.72 6.45
CA LEU A 509 17.34 -8.99 7.02
C LEU A 509 18.34 -10.15 6.97
N GLY A 510 19.65 -9.87 6.82
CA GLY A 510 20.72 -10.88 6.92
C GLY A 510 21.48 -11.20 5.63
N GLY A 511 21.14 -10.54 4.51
CA GLY A 511 21.89 -10.56 3.26
C GLY A 511 23.15 -9.70 3.29
N ASN A 512 23.75 -9.51 4.46
CA ASN A 512 24.88 -8.64 4.73
C ASN A 512 26.12 -9.46 5.16
N PRO A 513 27.32 -8.86 5.28
CA PRO A 513 28.56 -9.57 5.59
C PRO A 513 28.52 -10.41 6.87
N TRP A 514 27.83 -9.91 7.89
CA TRP A 514 27.69 -10.54 9.21
C TRP A 514 26.64 -11.64 9.24
N GLY A 515 25.69 -11.62 8.30
CA GLY A 515 24.59 -12.57 8.23
C GLY A 515 23.59 -12.41 9.37
N VAL A 516 23.39 -11.17 9.81
CA VAL A 516 22.55 -10.81 10.94
C VAL A 516 21.37 -9.97 10.44
N SER A 517 20.15 -10.28 10.87
CA SER A 517 19.03 -9.36 10.72
C SER A 517 19.23 -8.19 11.67
N LEU A 518 19.18 -6.96 11.18
CA LEU A 518 19.34 -5.74 12.00
C LEU A 518 18.07 -5.39 12.80
N ILE A 519 17.11 -6.33 12.87
CA ILE A 519 15.85 -6.21 13.61
C ILE A 519 15.77 -7.38 14.59
N VAL A 520 15.72 -7.06 15.89
CA VAL A 520 15.71 -8.04 16.97
C VAL A 520 14.46 -8.93 16.89
N GLY A 521 14.65 -10.24 16.99
CA GLY A 521 13.56 -11.23 16.91
C GLY A 521 13.07 -11.57 15.50
N VAL A 522 13.62 -10.93 14.46
CA VAL A 522 13.27 -11.20 13.06
C VAL A 522 14.36 -12.03 12.39
N GLY A 523 13.97 -13.16 11.77
CA GLY A 523 14.92 -14.11 11.21
C GLY A 523 15.50 -15.07 12.26
N SER A 524 16.56 -15.80 11.88
CA SER A 524 17.20 -16.82 12.72
C SER A 524 18.44 -16.34 13.48
N ALA A 525 19.06 -15.25 13.02
CA ALA A 525 20.20 -14.59 13.62
C ALA A 525 19.94 -13.08 13.61
N TYR A 526 19.95 -12.48 14.79
CA TYR A 526 19.69 -11.08 15.08
C TYR A 526 20.45 -10.68 16.36
N PRO A 527 20.63 -9.37 16.66
CA PRO A 527 21.33 -8.91 17.86
C PRO A 527 20.71 -9.47 19.14
N ARG A 528 21.55 -9.96 20.06
CA ARG A 528 21.13 -10.53 21.34
C ARG A 528 21.48 -9.64 22.52
N CYS A 529 22.37 -8.69 22.32
CA CYS A 529 22.90 -7.79 23.33
C CYS A 529 22.66 -6.34 22.92
N PRO A 530 21.40 -5.90 22.75
CA PRO A 530 21.13 -4.52 22.40
C PRO A 530 21.65 -3.58 23.50
N HIS A 531 22.19 -2.41 23.15
CA HIS A 531 22.49 -1.37 24.14
C HIS A 531 21.16 -0.78 24.63
N HIS A 532 20.51 -1.46 25.57
CA HIS A 532 19.18 -1.11 26.05
C HIS A 532 18.96 -1.60 27.47
N GLN A 533 18.68 -0.68 28.39
CA GLN A 533 18.69 -0.96 29.83
C GLN A 533 17.72 -2.07 30.25
N VAL A 534 16.44 -1.97 29.87
CA VAL A 534 15.46 -3.02 30.19
C VAL A 534 15.83 -4.38 29.58
N ALA A 535 16.28 -4.40 28.32
CA ALA A 535 16.56 -5.63 27.60
C ALA A 535 17.74 -6.40 28.21
N ASN A 536 18.80 -5.74 28.68
CA ASN A 536 19.92 -6.44 29.33
C ASN A 536 19.67 -6.76 30.80
N LEU A 537 18.89 -5.95 31.52
CA LEU A 537 18.60 -6.21 32.94
C LEU A 537 17.57 -7.34 33.13
N ARG A 538 16.66 -7.52 32.17
CA ARG A 538 15.50 -8.45 32.28
C ARG A 538 15.40 -9.46 31.15
N GLY A 539 15.94 -9.14 29.98
CA GLY A 539 15.81 -9.94 28.79
C GLY A 539 16.78 -11.12 28.74
N SER A 540 16.74 -11.82 27.62
CA SER A 540 17.49 -13.04 27.38
C SER A 540 18.63 -12.81 26.42
N ASN A 541 19.85 -13.06 26.90
CA ASN A 541 21.09 -12.88 26.13
C ASN A 541 21.37 -14.06 25.18
N ASN A 542 20.47 -15.05 25.09
CA ASN A 542 20.61 -16.21 24.20
C ASN A 542 19.63 -16.19 23.01
N GLY A 543 18.80 -15.16 22.90
CA GLY A 543 17.79 -15.02 21.83
C GLY A 543 16.54 -15.89 22.02
N ALA A 544 16.29 -16.47 23.18
CA ALA A 544 15.07 -17.20 23.49
C ALA A 544 14.33 -16.61 24.69
N GLY A 545 13.00 -16.48 24.59
CA GLY A 545 12.16 -15.97 25.68
C GLY A 545 11.97 -14.46 25.61
N ALA A 546 12.26 -13.77 26.71
CA ALA A 546 12.05 -12.33 26.83
C ALA A 546 13.12 -11.57 26.03
N ILE A 547 12.74 -11.00 24.89
CA ILE A 547 13.63 -10.21 24.02
C ILE A 547 12.99 -8.87 23.71
N LEU A 548 13.81 -7.91 23.24
CA LEU A 548 13.35 -6.61 22.74
C LEU A 548 12.83 -6.75 21.30
N ALA A 549 11.74 -7.50 21.13
CA ALA A 549 11.22 -7.88 19.82
C ALA A 549 10.89 -6.64 18.95
N GLY A 550 11.36 -6.67 17.70
CA GLY A 550 11.06 -5.65 16.70
C GLY A 550 11.97 -4.42 16.71
N ALA A 551 12.88 -4.30 17.68
CA ALA A 551 13.83 -3.20 17.73
C ALA A 551 14.77 -3.23 16.52
N ALA A 552 14.81 -2.14 15.75
CA ALA A 552 15.85 -1.91 14.75
C ALA A 552 17.06 -1.24 15.42
N VAL A 553 18.24 -1.84 15.27
CA VAL A 553 19.50 -1.30 15.84
C VAL A 553 20.16 -0.31 14.89
N ASN A 554 21.09 0.50 15.39
CA ASN A 554 21.91 1.42 14.58
C ASN A 554 22.58 0.67 13.40
N GLY A 555 23.21 -0.46 13.69
CA GLY A 555 23.75 -1.40 12.70
C GLY A 555 25.28 -1.33 12.58
N PRO A 556 25.85 -1.70 11.42
CA PRO A 556 27.29 -1.58 11.22
C PRO A 556 27.73 -0.11 11.16
N ASN A 557 28.95 0.15 11.65
CA ASN A 557 29.54 1.49 11.69
C ASN A 557 31.04 1.43 11.32
N ASN A 558 31.70 2.57 11.22
CA ASN A 558 33.14 2.64 10.98
C ASN A 558 33.90 1.84 12.05
N GLU A 559 34.83 0.97 11.65
CA GLU A 559 35.60 0.19 12.62
C GLU A 559 36.39 1.08 13.61
N ALA A 560 36.72 2.31 13.22
CA ALA A 560 37.45 3.26 14.03
C ALA A 560 36.65 3.86 15.19
N VAL A 561 35.31 3.78 15.18
CA VAL A 561 34.50 4.30 16.31
C VAL A 561 34.32 3.28 17.44
N PHE A 562 34.76 2.03 17.25
CA PHE A 562 34.75 0.98 18.29
C PHE A 562 35.99 1.07 19.20
N THR A 563 36.29 2.29 19.67
CA THR A 563 37.34 2.59 20.64
C THR A 563 36.69 2.91 21.98
N ASP A 564 37.30 2.46 23.08
CA ASP A 564 36.84 2.77 24.45
C ASP A 564 35.40 2.30 24.75
N LEU A 565 35.09 1.02 24.48
CA LEU A 565 33.86 0.40 25.01
C LEU A 565 33.86 0.52 26.54
N GLU A 566 32.88 1.24 27.08
CA GLU A 566 32.81 1.54 28.51
C GLU A 566 32.52 0.28 29.33
N GLU A 567 33.57 -0.40 29.83
CA GLU A 567 33.43 -1.52 30.76
C GLU A 567 33.01 -1.01 32.15
N GLY A 568 31.80 -1.32 32.63
CA GLY A 568 31.36 -0.80 33.93
C GLY A 568 30.27 -1.55 34.69
N ASP A 569 29.03 -1.51 34.21
CA ASP A 569 27.87 -1.70 35.11
C ASP A 569 26.85 -2.78 34.67
N THR A 570 27.14 -3.53 33.60
CA THR A 570 26.23 -4.55 33.06
C THR A 570 26.65 -5.99 33.38
N ALA A 571 25.70 -6.92 33.31
CA ALA A 571 26.05 -8.33 33.16
C ALA A 571 26.65 -8.51 31.75
N PRO A 572 27.80 -9.21 31.60
CA PRO A 572 28.44 -9.38 30.31
C PRO A 572 27.45 -9.88 29.25
N CYS A 573 27.30 -9.13 28.15
CA CYS A 573 26.51 -9.53 27.00
C CYS A 573 27.31 -9.23 25.73
N PRO A 574 27.86 -10.26 25.06
CA PRO A 574 27.60 -11.69 25.27
C PRO A 574 28.26 -12.21 26.56
N ALA A 575 27.65 -13.22 27.19
CA ALA A 575 28.08 -13.73 28.50
C ALA A 575 29.52 -14.30 28.53
N ASP A 576 30.07 -14.64 27.37
CA ASP A 576 31.45 -15.12 27.22
C ASP A 576 32.44 -14.04 26.73
N GLY A 577 31.96 -12.80 26.54
CA GLY A 577 32.75 -11.66 26.06
C GLY A 577 33.32 -11.84 24.65
N SER A 578 32.78 -12.78 23.85
CA SER A 578 33.31 -13.08 22.52
C SER A 578 32.64 -12.26 21.43
N ASP A 579 33.42 -11.50 20.67
CA ASP A 579 32.95 -10.87 19.44
C ASP A 579 32.92 -11.90 18.30
N ALA A 580 31.78 -12.60 18.17
CA ALA A 580 31.54 -13.58 17.11
C ALA A 580 31.54 -12.96 15.69
N TYR A 581 31.41 -11.63 15.58
CA TYR A 581 31.28 -10.91 14.33
C TYR A 581 32.60 -10.28 13.86
N ALA A 582 33.62 -10.19 14.73
CA ALA A 582 34.96 -9.68 14.42
C ALA A 582 35.59 -10.29 13.16
N ALA A 583 35.36 -11.58 12.90
CA ALA A 583 35.89 -12.25 11.70
C ALA A 583 35.32 -11.68 10.38
N PHE A 584 34.17 -11.00 10.45
CA PHE A 584 33.49 -10.38 9.32
C PHE A 584 33.71 -8.87 9.25
N THR A 585 34.55 -8.27 10.10
CA THR A 585 35.01 -6.88 9.93
C THR A 585 35.75 -6.75 8.60
N GLY A 586 35.44 -5.70 7.84
CA GLY A 586 35.98 -5.52 6.50
C GLY A 586 35.47 -4.24 5.85
N ASN A 587 36.21 -3.75 4.85
CA ASN A 587 35.86 -2.52 4.14
C ASN A 587 35.60 -1.33 5.09
N SER A 588 36.44 -1.20 6.12
CA SER A 588 36.37 -0.18 7.18
C SER A 588 35.10 -0.21 8.04
N ALA A 589 34.32 -1.29 7.97
CA ALA A 589 33.07 -1.43 8.72
C ALA A 589 33.13 -2.60 9.69
N ARG A 590 32.50 -2.41 10.85
CA ARG A 590 32.35 -3.41 11.91
C ARG A 590 30.90 -3.38 12.41
N PHE A 591 30.40 -4.58 12.73
CA PHE A 591 29.16 -4.77 13.48
C PHE A 591 29.53 -5.60 14.72
N MET A 592 29.04 -5.21 15.88
CA MET A 592 29.41 -5.81 17.16
C MET A 592 28.15 -5.98 18.01
N ASP A 593 27.78 -7.23 18.30
CA ASP A 593 26.63 -7.57 19.14
C ASP A 593 27.06 -7.64 20.61
N ASP A 594 27.30 -6.45 21.17
CA ASP A 594 27.77 -6.25 22.54
C ASP A 594 27.00 -5.09 23.18
N ALA A 595 26.55 -5.28 24.42
CA ALA A 595 25.74 -4.29 25.11
C ALA A 595 26.45 -2.94 25.28
N ASP A 596 27.79 -2.90 25.31
CA ASP A 596 28.55 -1.65 25.44
C ASP A 596 28.80 -0.98 24.07
N ALA A 597 28.48 -1.66 22.97
CA ALA A 597 28.63 -1.16 21.60
C ALA A 597 27.38 -0.41 21.11
N TRP A 598 27.01 0.67 21.81
CA TRP A 598 25.84 1.52 21.47
C TRP A 598 25.86 1.99 20.01
N MET A 599 27.03 2.35 19.48
CA MET A 599 27.24 2.75 18.08
C MET A 599 26.87 1.66 17.04
N SER A 600 26.58 0.43 17.49
CA SER A 600 26.19 -0.68 16.64
C SER A 600 24.84 -1.30 17.00
N VAL A 601 24.56 -1.52 18.29
CA VAL A 601 23.40 -2.29 18.74
C VAL A 601 22.43 -1.51 19.64
N GLU A 602 22.57 -0.19 19.73
CA GLU A 602 21.52 0.65 20.30
C GLU A 602 20.32 0.73 19.33
N PRO A 603 19.10 0.41 19.79
CA PRO A 603 17.89 0.66 19.03
C PRO A 603 17.27 2.01 19.39
N ALA A 604 16.55 2.61 18.44
CA ALA A 604 15.82 3.86 18.67
C ALA A 604 14.45 3.87 17.97
N ILE A 605 13.55 4.75 18.44
CA ILE A 605 12.18 4.88 17.92
C ILE A 605 12.14 5.39 16.48
N ASP A 606 13.11 6.19 16.05
CA ASP A 606 13.25 6.68 14.68
C ASP A 606 13.73 5.57 13.73
N PHE A 607 14.71 4.74 14.13
CA PHE A 607 15.14 3.58 13.34
C PHE A 607 13.98 2.59 13.16
N THR A 608 13.31 2.30 14.27
CA THR A 608 12.25 1.29 14.31
C THR A 608 10.98 1.77 13.61
N SER A 609 10.64 3.07 13.69
CA SER A 609 9.50 3.63 12.95
C SER A 609 9.75 3.68 11.44
N THR A 610 10.99 4.00 11.02
CA THR A 610 11.40 3.94 9.62
C THR A 610 11.29 2.52 9.07
N GLY A 611 11.74 1.53 9.85
CA GLY A 611 11.61 0.12 9.46
C GLY A 611 10.18 -0.38 9.43
N LEU A 612 9.37 0.01 10.42
CA LEU A 612 7.94 -0.31 10.44
C LEU A 612 7.26 0.25 9.18
N LEU A 613 7.53 1.51 8.83
CA LEU A 613 7.02 2.13 7.60
C LEU A 613 7.48 1.35 6.36
N ALA A 614 8.78 1.05 6.27
CA ALA A 614 9.36 0.30 5.15
C ALA A 614 8.69 -1.05 4.92
N PHE A 615 8.55 -1.87 5.97
CA PHE A 615 7.95 -3.20 5.85
C PHE A 615 6.42 -3.17 5.77
N ALA A 616 5.76 -2.15 6.32
CA ALA A 616 4.35 -1.92 6.07
C ALA A 616 4.11 -1.65 4.58
N LEU A 617 4.89 -0.75 3.96
CA LEU A 617 4.80 -0.42 2.54
C LEU A 617 5.16 -1.60 1.64
N LEU A 618 6.24 -2.33 1.94
CA LEU A 618 6.60 -3.57 1.21
C LEU A 618 5.54 -4.67 1.38
N GLY A 619 4.91 -4.73 2.54
CA GLY A 619 3.88 -5.70 2.92
C GLY A 619 2.50 -5.39 2.36
N VAL A 620 2.28 -4.22 1.75
CA VAL A 620 1.08 -3.96 0.95
C VAL A 620 1.14 -4.87 -0.27
N GLY A 621 0.50 -6.04 -0.15
CA GLY A 621 0.52 -7.06 -1.18
C GLY A 621 -0.24 -6.59 -2.39
N GLY A 622 0.47 -6.14 -3.43
CA GLY A 622 -0.06 -6.09 -4.80
C GLY A 622 -1.47 -5.50 -4.95
N THR A 623 -1.85 -4.57 -4.08
CA THR A 623 -2.56 -3.38 -4.52
C THR A 623 -1.50 -2.31 -4.40
N THR A 624 -0.81 -2.04 -5.51
CA THR A 624 -0.71 -0.64 -5.91
C THR A 624 -2.08 -0.04 -5.52
N PRO A 625 -2.21 0.99 -4.66
CA PRO A 625 -3.43 1.81 -4.76
C PRO A 625 -3.59 2.00 -6.26
N PRO A 626 -4.73 1.59 -6.89
CA PRO A 626 -4.76 1.37 -8.33
C PRO A 626 -3.98 2.51 -8.90
N ALA A 627 -2.81 2.21 -9.51
CA ALA A 627 -2.00 3.26 -10.10
C ALA A 627 -3.04 4.15 -10.77
N PRO A 628 -3.07 5.48 -10.56
CA PRO A 628 -3.91 6.30 -11.43
C PRO A 628 -3.61 5.74 -12.80
N VAL A 629 -4.61 5.10 -13.42
CA VAL A 629 -4.34 4.27 -14.60
C VAL A 629 -3.64 5.25 -15.49
N VAL A 630 -2.37 4.99 -15.75
CA VAL A 630 -1.57 5.84 -16.60
C VAL A 630 -2.22 5.56 -17.95
N LYS A 631 -3.24 6.37 -18.25
CA LYS A 631 -4.07 6.28 -19.45
C LYS A 631 -3.07 6.45 -20.56
N ARG A 632 -2.72 5.33 -21.19
CA ARG A 632 -1.67 5.27 -22.19
C ARG A 632 -2.23 4.53 -23.38
N ASP A 633 -1.93 5.04 -24.54
CA ASP A 633 -2.30 4.37 -25.76
C ASP A 633 -1.48 3.10 -25.95
N THR A 634 -2.18 2.08 -26.38
CA THR A 634 -1.61 0.79 -26.72
C THR A 634 -2.01 0.41 -28.14
N ILE A 635 -1.69 -0.81 -28.57
CA ILE A 635 -1.67 -1.15 -29.99
C ILE A 635 -2.77 -2.14 -30.37
N GLY A 636 -3.28 -1.98 -31.57
CA GLY A 636 -4.19 -2.93 -32.19
C GLY A 636 -3.87 -3.12 -33.66
N VAL A 637 -4.35 -4.22 -34.23
CA VAL A 637 -4.35 -4.41 -35.68
C VAL A 637 -5.72 -4.85 -36.16
N TRP A 638 -6.20 -4.22 -37.24
CA TRP A 638 -7.38 -4.69 -37.97
C TRP A 638 -6.94 -5.43 -39.22
N ARG A 639 -7.36 -6.69 -39.33
CA ARG A 639 -7.02 -7.57 -40.43
C ARG A 639 -8.07 -7.51 -41.54
N PRO A 640 -7.73 -6.98 -42.73
CA PRO A 640 -8.71 -6.80 -43.80
C PRO A 640 -9.23 -8.12 -44.39
N SER A 641 -8.44 -9.20 -44.34
CA SER A 641 -8.80 -10.48 -44.96
C SER A 641 -9.97 -11.19 -44.29
N ASN A 642 -10.25 -10.88 -43.02
CA ASN A 642 -11.36 -11.44 -42.25
C ASN A 642 -12.12 -10.37 -41.42
N ALA A 643 -11.84 -9.09 -41.68
CA ALA A 643 -12.41 -7.95 -40.96
C ALA A 643 -12.32 -8.08 -39.42
N THR A 644 -11.23 -8.64 -38.88
CA THR A 644 -11.10 -8.91 -37.44
C THR A 644 -10.09 -7.97 -36.79
N ALA A 645 -10.44 -7.36 -35.66
CA ALA A 645 -9.52 -6.60 -34.81
C ALA A 645 -8.82 -7.52 -33.81
N TYR A 646 -7.52 -7.28 -33.59
CA TYR A 646 -6.68 -7.97 -32.62
C TYR A 646 -5.97 -6.91 -31.77
N LEU A 647 -6.42 -6.72 -30.53
CA LEU A 647 -6.00 -5.63 -29.65
C LEU A 647 -5.03 -6.14 -28.58
N ARG A 648 -4.06 -5.30 -28.21
CA ARG A 648 -3.01 -5.63 -27.25
C ARG A 648 -2.79 -4.45 -26.30
N ASN A 649 -2.77 -4.74 -25.02
CA ASN A 649 -2.73 -3.78 -23.92
C ASN A 649 -1.31 -3.37 -23.52
N ASP A 650 -0.33 -3.62 -24.39
CA ASP A 650 1.08 -3.37 -24.12
C ASP A 650 1.86 -3.08 -25.42
N LEU A 651 2.93 -2.30 -25.31
CA LEU A 651 3.80 -1.88 -26.40
C LEU A 651 4.88 -2.95 -26.69
N SER A 652 4.44 -4.17 -27.01
CA SER A 652 5.33 -5.32 -27.14
C SER A 652 4.89 -6.33 -28.21
N SER A 653 5.75 -7.32 -28.47
CA SER A 653 5.45 -8.42 -29.40
C SER A 653 4.64 -9.53 -28.73
N GLY A 654 3.78 -10.24 -29.45
CA GLY A 654 3.09 -11.44 -28.94
C GLY A 654 1.66 -11.60 -29.45
N ALA A 655 0.85 -12.38 -28.71
CA ALA A 655 -0.57 -12.57 -29.01
C ALA A 655 -1.42 -11.37 -28.55
N SER A 656 -2.61 -11.22 -29.14
CA SER A 656 -3.60 -10.22 -28.69
C SER A 656 -4.11 -10.56 -27.30
N ASP A 657 -4.30 -9.55 -26.45
CA ASP A 657 -4.88 -9.71 -25.11
C ASP A 657 -6.41 -9.89 -25.18
N ILE A 658 -7.04 -9.22 -26.15
CA ILE A 658 -8.46 -9.35 -26.40
C ILE A 658 -8.69 -10.38 -27.50
N PRO A 659 -9.58 -11.39 -27.29
CA PRO A 659 -9.94 -12.33 -28.33
C PRO A 659 -10.43 -11.60 -29.57
N GLY A 660 -9.86 -11.91 -30.74
CA GLY A 660 -10.18 -11.17 -31.95
C GLY A 660 -11.67 -11.22 -32.32
N PHE A 661 -12.23 -10.07 -32.66
CA PHE A 661 -13.64 -9.91 -33.00
C PHE A 661 -13.83 -9.17 -34.33
N VAL A 662 -14.96 -9.44 -35.00
CA VAL A 662 -15.25 -8.86 -36.32
C VAL A 662 -15.66 -7.39 -36.18
N VAL A 663 -15.01 -6.53 -36.96
CA VAL A 663 -15.26 -5.09 -37.07
C VAL A 663 -15.52 -4.75 -38.54
N GLY A 664 -16.78 -4.48 -38.88
CA GLY A 664 -17.20 -4.11 -40.23
C GLY A 664 -16.97 -5.20 -41.27
N GLY A 665 -16.75 -4.78 -42.52
CA GLY A 665 -16.49 -5.65 -43.67
C GLY A 665 -15.36 -5.16 -44.58
N SER A 666 -15.12 -5.92 -45.65
CA SER A 666 -14.06 -5.62 -46.63
C SER A 666 -14.38 -4.32 -47.39
N GLY A 667 -13.80 -3.20 -46.97
CA GLY A 667 -14.03 -1.87 -47.54
C GLY A 667 -14.37 -0.81 -46.50
N ASP A 668 -14.68 -1.23 -45.27
CA ASP A 668 -14.83 -0.31 -44.14
C ASP A 668 -13.45 0.14 -43.62
N VAL A 669 -13.42 1.30 -42.97
CA VAL A 669 -12.23 1.87 -42.33
C VAL A 669 -12.41 1.76 -40.82
N PRO A 670 -11.58 1.00 -40.09
CA PRO A 670 -11.74 0.82 -38.66
C PRO A 670 -11.37 2.11 -37.91
N LEU A 671 -12.01 2.32 -36.77
CA LEU A 671 -11.87 3.48 -35.89
C LEU A 671 -11.77 3.00 -34.44
N ALA A 672 -11.14 3.80 -33.59
CA ALA A 672 -11.08 3.64 -32.15
C ALA A 672 -11.28 5.02 -31.50
N GLY A 673 -11.81 5.03 -30.29
CA GLY A 673 -12.05 6.24 -29.49
C GLY A 673 -13.00 6.00 -28.31
N ASP A 674 -12.94 6.88 -27.34
CA ASP A 674 -13.72 6.91 -26.11
C ASP A 674 -15.07 7.62 -26.34
N TRP A 675 -16.03 6.88 -26.88
CA TRP A 675 -17.30 7.45 -27.32
C TRP A 675 -18.22 7.91 -26.17
N ASP A 676 -18.02 7.42 -24.94
CA ASP A 676 -18.87 7.72 -23.78
C ASP A 676 -18.16 8.47 -22.64
N GLY A 677 -16.84 8.63 -22.71
CA GLY A 677 -16.00 9.40 -21.79
C GLY A 677 -15.61 8.61 -20.56
N ASP A 678 -15.51 7.29 -20.65
CA ASP A 678 -15.17 6.41 -19.53
C ASP A 678 -13.66 6.14 -19.38
N GLY A 679 -12.85 6.72 -20.28
CA GLY A 679 -11.41 6.60 -20.36
C GLY A 679 -10.94 5.38 -21.14
N VAL A 680 -11.83 4.57 -21.72
CA VAL A 680 -11.51 3.34 -22.43
C VAL A 680 -11.98 3.44 -23.88
N ASP A 681 -11.09 3.12 -24.81
CA ASP A 681 -11.45 3.20 -26.22
C ASP A 681 -12.34 2.05 -26.65
N GLY A 682 -13.49 2.42 -27.19
CA GLY A 682 -14.33 1.53 -27.97
C GLY A 682 -13.78 1.31 -29.38
N TYR A 683 -14.53 0.57 -30.18
CA TYR A 683 -14.22 0.37 -31.60
C TYR A 683 -15.35 0.83 -32.49
N GLY A 684 -15.00 1.14 -33.73
CA GLY A 684 -15.97 1.50 -34.75
C GLY A 684 -15.47 1.27 -36.16
N TYR A 685 -16.31 1.64 -37.12
CA TYR A 685 -15.90 1.73 -38.51
C TYR A 685 -16.67 2.81 -39.26
N TRP A 686 -15.98 3.41 -40.23
CA TRP A 686 -16.55 4.24 -41.28
C TRP A 686 -16.80 3.39 -42.52
N ARG A 687 -18.02 3.46 -43.05
CA ARG A 687 -18.40 2.84 -44.31
C ARG A 687 -18.51 3.91 -45.41
N PRO A 688 -17.52 4.04 -46.30
CA PRO A 688 -17.53 5.08 -47.32
C PRO A 688 -18.72 4.99 -48.28
N SER A 689 -19.14 3.77 -48.65
CA SER A 689 -20.22 3.54 -49.63
C SER A 689 -21.58 4.09 -49.19
N THR A 690 -21.85 4.08 -47.88
CA THR A 690 -23.09 4.58 -47.29
C THR A 690 -22.90 5.87 -46.50
N ARG A 691 -21.65 6.32 -46.32
CA ARG A 691 -21.26 7.45 -45.47
C ARG A 691 -21.70 7.27 -44.02
N GLN A 692 -21.55 6.06 -43.50
CA GLN A 692 -22.07 5.68 -42.19
C GLN A 692 -20.95 5.49 -41.18
N PHE A 693 -21.11 6.09 -40.00
CA PHE A 693 -20.35 5.72 -38.80
C PHE A 693 -21.12 4.66 -38.02
N TRP A 694 -20.36 3.72 -37.47
CA TRP A 694 -20.83 2.65 -36.60
C TRP A 694 -19.83 2.55 -35.45
N LEU A 695 -20.24 2.79 -34.22
CA LEU A 695 -19.37 2.94 -33.05
C LEU A 695 -19.94 2.14 -31.87
N ARG A 696 -19.07 1.53 -31.08
CA ARG A 696 -19.42 0.65 -29.96
C ARG A 696 -18.36 0.73 -28.86
N ASN A 697 -18.80 0.82 -27.61
CA ASN A 697 -17.91 0.95 -26.44
C ASN A 697 -17.32 -0.41 -26.06
N ALA A 698 -18.15 -1.45 -26.03
CA ALA A 698 -17.69 -2.78 -25.64
C ALA A 698 -16.77 -3.42 -26.70
N LEU A 699 -15.55 -3.83 -26.31
CA LEU A 699 -14.54 -4.53 -27.13
C LEU A 699 -14.90 -6.00 -27.45
N SER A 700 -16.08 -6.20 -28.02
CA SER A 700 -16.63 -7.49 -28.43
C SER A 700 -17.58 -7.33 -29.61
N ALA A 701 -17.82 -8.41 -30.35
CA ALA A 701 -18.82 -8.43 -31.42
C ALA A 701 -20.23 -8.10 -30.88
N GLY A 702 -20.98 -7.26 -31.58
CA GLY A 702 -22.32 -6.86 -31.16
C GLY A 702 -22.97 -5.80 -32.04
N LEU A 703 -24.08 -5.24 -31.57
CA LEU A 703 -24.76 -4.10 -32.19
C LEU A 703 -24.04 -2.78 -31.84
N PRO A 704 -24.14 -1.72 -32.64
CA PRO A 704 -23.53 -0.44 -32.32
C PRO A 704 -24.25 0.23 -31.14
N ASP A 705 -23.50 0.99 -30.35
CA ASP A 705 -24.07 1.96 -29.41
C ASP A 705 -24.46 3.24 -30.16
N TYR A 706 -23.68 3.63 -31.17
CA TYR A 706 -23.97 4.75 -32.07
C TYR A 706 -23.89 4.33 -33.54
N SER A 707 -24.91 4.68 -34.32
CA SER A 707 -24.82 4.55 -35.78
C SER A 707 -25.67 5.57 -36.52
N TYR A 708 -25.05 6.30 -37.45
CA TYR A 708 -25.71 7.35 -38.23
C TYR A 708 -24.97 7.65 -39.54
N THR A 709 -25.67 8.30 -40.48
CA THR A 709 -25.11 8.77 -41.74
C THR A 709 -24.54 10.19 -41.59
N ALA A 710 -23.29 10.39 -41.97
CA ALA A 710 -22.63 11.69 -42.00
C ALA A 710 -23.08 12.50 -43.22
N ALA A 711 -24.09 13.35 -43.04
CA ALA A 711 -24.70 14.13 -44.13
C ALA A 711 -23.73 15.14 -44.79
N TRP A 712 -22.67 15.54 -44.09
CA TRP A 712 -21.62 16.45 -44.58
C TRP A 712 -20.57 15.77 -45.45
N ALA A 713 -20.49 14.44 -45.38
CA ALA A 713 -19.43 13.66 -45.97
C ALA A 713 -19.76 13.17 -47.39
N THR A 714 -18.72 12.86 -48.17
CA THR A 714 -18.83 12.12 -49.43
C THR A 714 -18.16 10.76 -49.33
N THR A 715 -18.36 9.90 -50.33
CA THR A 715 -17.72 8.58 -50.38
C THR A 715 -16.19 8.64 -50.55
N ALA A 716 -15.63 9.82 -50.83
CA ALA A 716 -14.20 10.05 -50.98
C ALA A 716 -13.53 10.62 -49.72
N ASP A 717 -14.30 10.86 -48.66
CA ASP A 717 -13.77 11.46 -47.43
C ASP A 717 -13.15 10.39 -46.52
N VAL A 718 -12.09 10.77 -45.80
CA VAL A 718 -11.36 9.94 -44.83
C VAL A 718 -11.85 10.27 -43.41
N PRO A 719 -12.19 9.27 -42.58
CA PRO A 719 -12.66 9.52 -41.22
C PRO A 719 -11.50 9.94 -40.30
N LEU A 720 -11.82 10.72 -39.28
CA LEU A 720 -10.94 11.14 -38.19
C LEU A 720 -11.73 11.03 -36.88
N VAL A 721 -11.03 10.84 -35.77
CA VAL A 721 -11.58 10.73 -34.42
C VAL A 721 -10.76 11.64 -33.51
N GLY A 722 -11.42 12.27 -32.54
CA GLY A 722 -10.78 13.00 -31.46
C GLY A 722 -11.77 13.72 -30.55
N ASP A 723 -11.27 14.20 -29.41
CA ASP A 723 -11.94 15.07 -28.46
C ASP A 723 -11.68 16.54 -28.81
N TRP A 724 -12.58 17.13 -29.58
CA TRP A 724 -12.38 18.48 -30.11
C TRP A 724 -12.62 19.59 -29.09
N ASN A 725 -13.14 19.28 -27.90
CA ASN A 725 -13.60 20.26 -26.92
C ASN A 725 -13.02 20.05 -25.51
N GLY A 726 -12.33 18.95 -25.26
CA GLY A 726 -11.70 18.59 -23.99
C GLY A 726 -12.66 18.06 -22.92
N ASP A 727 -13.82 17.50 -23.30
CA ASP A 727 -14.80 16.93 -22.38
C ASP A 727 -14.56 15.45 -22.04
N GLY A 728 -13.50 14.87 -22.60
CA GLY A 728 -13.08 13.49 -22.46
C GLY A 728 -13.79 12.53 -23.41
N LYS A 729 -14.62 13.01 -24.36
CA LYS A 729 -15.33 12.15 -25.32
C LYS A 729 -14.85 12.35 -26.74
N ASP A 730 -14.53 11.22 -27.36
CA ASP A 730 -14.23 11.21 -28.77
C ASP A 730 -15.48 11.34 -29.62
N THR A 731 -15.38 12.22 -30.61
CA THR A 731 -16.36 12.32 -31.68
C THR A 731 -15.68 12.29 -33.04
N VAL A 732 -16.45 12.47 -34.12
CA VAL A 732 -15.97 12.13 -35.46
C VAL A 732 -15.83 13.34 -36.37
N ALA A 733 -14.85 13.26 -37.24
CA ALA A 733 -14.63 14.21 -38.33
C ALA A 733 -14.37 13.49 -39.65
N THR A 734 -14.37 14.25 -40.74
CA THR A 734 -13.99 13.76 -42.06
C THR A 734 -13.07 14.73 -42.77
N TRP A 735 -11.99 14.24 -43.36
CA TRP A 735 -11.10 15.02 -44.22
C TRP A 735 -11.37 14.73 -45.70
N ARG A 736 -11.48 15.80 -46.49
CA ARG A 736 -11.66 15.70 -47.94
C ARG A 736 -10.40 16.16 -48.67
N PRO A 737 -9.64 15.25 -49.31
CA PRO A 737 -8.42 15.61 -50.05
C PRO A 737 -8.65 16.64 -51.17
N GLY A 738 -9.80 16.54 -51.86
CA GLY A 738 -10.10 17.36 -53.05
C GLY A 738 -10.31 18.86 -52.77
N ASP A 739 -10.74 19.22 -51.55
CA ASP A 739 -10.88 20.63 -51.13
C ASP A 739 -10.05 20.97 -49.88
N GLN A 740 -9.22 20.02 -49.43
CA GLN A 740 -8.28 20.15 -48.31
C GLN A 740 -8.96 20.58 -47.00
N THR A 741 -10.23 20.18 -46.79
CA THR A 741 -11.00 20.62 -45.62
C THR A 741 -11.31 19.46 -44.68
N VAL A 742 -10.93 19.59 -43.42
CA VAL A 742 -11.38 18.80 -42.27
C VAL A 742 -12.74 19.34 -41.82
N ARG A 743 -13.74 18.46 -41.68
CA ARG A 743 -15.10 18.78 -41.26
C ARG A 743 -15.41 18.02 -39.99
N ILE A 744 -15.54 18.75 -38.89
CA ILE A 744 -15.69 18.21 -37.54
C ILE A 744 -17.14 18.32 -37.11
N ARG A 745 -17.63 17.28 -36.45
CA ARG A 745 -18.91 17.29 -35.76
C ARG A 745 -18.71 16.75 -34.36
N ASP A 746 -18.85 17.62 -33.38
CA ASP A 746 -18.61 17.34 -31.98
C ASP A 746 -19.85 16.75 -31.30
N SER A 747 -20.44 15.76 -31.96
CA SER A 747 -21.56 14.96 -31.46
C SER A 747 -21.75 13.69 -32.28
N LEU A 748 -22.11 12.59 -31.60
CA LEU A 748 -22.36 11.30 -32.25
C LEU A 748 -23.77 11.20 -32.84
N THR A 749 -24.15 12.19 -33.66
CA THR A 749 -25.49 12.32 -34.25
C THR A 749 -25.45 12.70 -35.74
N SER A 750 -26.54 12.44 -36.47
CA SER A 750 -26.70 12.99 -37.82
C SER A 750 -26.91 14.50 -37.80
N GLY A 751 -26.30 15.23 -38.73
CA GLY A 751 -26.42 16.69 -38.86
C GLY A 751 -25.41 17.25 -39.86
N PRO A 752 -25.29 18.57 -40.04
CA PRO A 752 -24.15 19.18 -40.74
C PRO A 752 -22.86 19.12 -39.90
N ALA A 753 -21.70 19.38 -40.51
CA ALA A 753 -20.47 19.63 -39.76
C ALA A 753 -20.55 21.00 -39.05
N GLU A 754 -20.00 21.08 -37.85
CA GLU A 754 -20.01 22.29 -37.00
C GLU A 754 -18.80 23.17 -37.27
N ILE A 755 -17.64 22.55 -37.55
CA ILE A 755 -16.38 23.25 -37.81
C ILE A 755 -15.80 22.75 -39.14
N GLY A 756 -15.27 23.69 -39.94
CA GLY A 756 -14.60 23.42 -41.21
C GLY A 756 -13.22 24.08 -41.25
N VAL A 757 -12.16 23.28 -41.35
CA VAL A 757 -10.76 23.75 -41.30
C VAL A 757 -10.02 23.35 -42.56
N LYS A 758 -9.44 24.32 -43.28
CA LYS A 758 -8.52 24.00 -44.38
C LYS A 758 -7.15 23.62 -43.83
N PHE A 759 -6.67 22.42 -44.14
CA PHE A 759 -5.45 21.90 -43.54
C PHE A 759 -4.76 20.87 -44.43
N GLY A 760 -3.43 20.95 -44.49
CA GLY A 760 -2.57 20.05 -45.28
C GLY A 760 -2.70 20.21 -46.80
N ALA A 761 -1.89 19.44 -47.54
CA ALA A 761 -2.02 19.24 -48.98
C ALA A 761 -2.87 17.98 -49.27
N SER A 762 -3.37 17.84 -50.50
CA SER A 762 -4.22 16.70 -50.90
C SER A 762 -3.53 15.33 -50.84
N THR A 763 -2.22 15.29 -50.65
CA THR A 763 -1.39 14.08 -50.55
C THR A 763 -0.94 13.77 -49.12
N ASP A 764 -1.22 14.66 -48.17
CA ASP A 764 -0.83 14.47 -46.78
C ASP A 764 -1.83 13.53 -46.07
N THR A 765 -1.38 12.80 -45.05
CA THR A 765 -2.26 12.07 -44.13
C THR A 765 -2.55 12.97 -42.95
N ILE A 766 -3.82 13.27 -42.68
CA ILE A 766 -4.20 14.06 -41.51
C ILE A 766 -4.13 13.20 -40.25
N LEU A 767 -3.63 13.81 -39.18
CA LEU A 767 -3.44 13.24 -37.86
C LEU A 767 -4.24 14.09 -36.86
N VAL A 768 -4.66 13.46 -35.76
CA VAL A 768 -5.39 14.08 -34.66
C VAL A 768 -4.67 13.67 -33.36
N GLY A 769 -4.58 14.58 -32.41
CA GLY A 769 -3.99 14.32 -31.09
C GLY A 769 -3.81 15.59 -30.25
N ASP A 770 -3.61 15.38 -28.96
CA ASP A 770 -3.28 16.36 -27.94
C ASP A 770 -1.76 16.45 -27.75
N TRP A 771 -1.11 17.28 -28.58
CA TRP A 771 0.36 17.39 -28.56
C TRP A 771 0.91 18.09 -27.31
N ASN A 772 0.08 18.82 -26.56
CA ASN A 772 0.51 19.72 -25.47
C ASN A 772 0.03 19.25 -24.09
N GLY A 773 -0.88 18.29 -24.01
CA GLY A 773 -1.43 17.68 -22.80
C GLY A 773 -2.53 18.52 -22.16
N ASP A 774 -3.26 19.32 -22.93
CA ASP A 774 -4.35 20.16 -22.42
C ASP A 774 -5.74 19.48 -22.42
N GLY A 775 -5.80 18.23 -22.88
CA GLY A 775 -6.98 17.40 -23.00
C GLY A 775 -7.77 17.62 -24.28
N THR A 776 -7.37 18.54 -25.17
CA THR A 776 -8.08 18.84 -26.42
C THR A 776 -7.29 18.40 -27.65
N ASP A 777 -7.96 17.68 -28.54
CA ASP A 777 -7.38 17.25 -29.79
C ASP A 777 -7.28 18.35 -30.84
N SER A 778 -6.14 18.37 -31.52
CA SER A 778 -5.83 19.32 -32.59
C SER A 778 -5.30 18.62 -33.83
N LEU A 779 -4.98 19.38 -34.88
CA LEU A 779 -4.70 18.82 -36.21
C LEU A 779 -3.21 18.76 -36.51
N GLY A 780 -2.75 17.60 -36.96
CA GLY A 780 -1.43 17.38 -37.55
C GLY A 780 -1.51 16.79 -38.95
N TYR A 781 -0.38 16.73 -39.64
CA TYR A 781 -0.28 15.94 -40.87
C TYR A 781 1.07 15.25 -41.00
N TYR A 782 1.04 14.06 -41.60
CA TYR A 782 2.22 13.36 -42.08
C TYR A 782 2.34 13.50 -43.60
N ARG A 783 3.49 13.97 -44.08
CA ARG A 783 3.81 14.08 -45.50
C ARG A 783 4.69 12.91 -45.95
N PRO A 784 4.14 11.93 -46.69
CA PRO A 784 4.88 10.71 -47.04
C PRO A 784 6.14 10.96 -47.88
N SER A 785 6.15 11.98 -48.74
CA SER A 785 7.30 12.29 -49.61
C SER A 785 8.54 12.73 -48.85
N SER A 786 8.38 13.28 -47.66
CA SER A 786 9.47 13.81 -46.82
C SER A 786 9.56 13.14 -45.45
N ARG A 787 8.62 12.24 -45.11
CA ARG A 787 8.47 11.60 -43.79
C ARG A 787 8.29 12.63 -42.66
N LEU A 788 7.67 13.75 -43.00
CA LEU A 788 7.53 14.90 -42.12
C LEU A 788 6.21 14.81 -41.37
N PHE A 789 6.28 14.72 -40.04
CA PHE A 789 5.20 15.08 -39.14
C PHE A 789 5.22 16.60 -38.94
N ALA A 790 4.07 17.24 -39.10
CA ALA A 790 3.86 18.65 -38.82
C ALA A 790 2.58 18.79 -38.00
N LEU A 791 2.71 19.16 -36.74
CA LEU A 791 1.64 19.15 -35.74
C LEU A 791 1.30 20.58 -35.34
N ARG A 792 0.02 20.84 -35.09
CA ARG A 792 -0.47 22.17 -34.75
C ARG A 792 -1.39 22.11 -33.54
N GLU A 793 -1.07 22.88 -32.50
CA GLU A 793 -1.80 22.88 -31.22
C GLU A 793 -3.18 23.55 -31.30
N GLN A 794 -3.40 24.41 -32.30
CA GLN A 794 -4.69 25.08 -32.47
C GLN A 794 -5.60 24.32 -33.43
N LEU A 795 -6.82 23.99 -32.98
CA LEU A 795 -7.81 23.32 -33.82
C LEU A 795 -8.24 24.17 -35.02
N THR A 796 -8.38 25.49 -34.84
CA THR A 796 -8.81 26.43 -35.89
C THR A 796 -7.77 27.52 -36.20
N GLY A 797 -7.94 28.23 -37.32
CA GLY A 797 -7.04 29.30 -37.77
C GLY A 797 -6.08 28.91 -38.90
N THR A 798 -5.30 29.88 -39.39
CA THR A 798 -4.37 29.73 -40.52
C THR A 798 -2.90 29.64 -40.10
N ALA A 799 -2.62 29.41 -38.82
CA ALA A 799 -1.26 29.29 -38.31
C ALA A 799 -0.53 28.09 -38.93
N SER A 800 0.77 28.26 -39.19
CA SER A 800 1.67 27.19 -39.61
C SER A 800 1.87 26.19 -38.46
N PRO A 801 2.10 24.90 -38.74
CA PRO A 801 2.45 23.91 -37.70
C PRO A 801 3.64 24.36 -36.85
N GLU A 802 3.49 24.30 -35.53
CA GLU A 802 4.51 24.72 -34.55
C GLU A 802 5.56 23.62 -34.31
N ILE A 803 5.15 22.36 -34.44
CA ILE A 803 6.01 21.19 -34.16
C ILE A 803 6.26 20.45 -35.47
N THR A 804 7.53 20.16 -35.77
CA THR A 804 7.90 19.38 -36.95
C THR A 804 8.97 18.34 -36.66
N ALA A 805 8.77 17.11 -37.13
CA ALA A 805 9.74 16.02 -36.98
C ALA A 805 9.81 15.17 -38.25
N VAL A 806 11.02 14.80 -38.67
CA VAL A 806 11.22 13.80 -39.73
C VAL A 806 11.47 12.45 -39.07
N TYR A 807 10.56 11.50 -39.26
CA TYR A 807 10.60 10.22 -38.55
C TYR A 807 10.06 9.06 -39.41
N GLY A 808 10.59 7.85 -39.19
CA GLY A 808 10.24 6.64 -39.94
C GLY A 808 10.96 6.50 -41.29
N SER A 809 10.50 5.54 -42.08
CA SER A 809 11.00 5.18 -43.41
C SER A 809 9.94 5.35 -44.50
N THR A 810 10.38 5.41 -45.76
CA THR A 810 9.46 5.50 -46.90
C THR A 810 8.54 4.27 -46.95
N GLY A 811 7.23 4.50 -46.92
CA GLY A 811 6.22 3.43 -46.94
C GLY A 811 5.59 3.12 -45.58
N ASP A 812 6.18 3.64 -44.49
CA ASP A 812 5.62 3.50 -43.15
C ASP A 812 4.29 4.28 -43.03
N LYS A 813 3.40 3.79 -42.15
CA LYS A 813 2.10 4.39 -41.82
C LYS A 813 2.25 5.22 -40.53
N PRO A 814 1.83 6.49 -40.51
CA PRO A 814 1.93 7.32 -39.30
C PRO A 814 0.92 6.87 -38.25
N LEU A 815 1.29 7.03 -36.99
CA LEU A 815 0.50 6.77 -35.79
C LEU A 815 0.68 7.93 -34.81
N ILE A 816 -0.34 8.14 -33.98
CA ILE A 816 -0.34 9.08 -32.87
C ILE A 816 -0.90 8.33 -31.66
N GLY A 817 -0.34 8.58 -30.49
CA GLY A 817 -0.83 8.09 -29.22
C GLY A 817 0.04 8.57 -28.06
N ASP A 818 -0.50 8.51 -26.85
CA ASP A 818 0.20 8.72 -25.59
C ASP A 818 0.88 7.42 -25.11
N TRP A 819 2.06 7.12 -25.67
CA TRP A 819 2.73 5.83 -25.44
C TRP A 819 3.27 5.66 -24.01
N ASN A 820 3.64 6.78 -23.35
CA ASN A 820 4.21 6.81 -22.00
C ASN A 820 3.18 7.18 -20.92
N GLY A 821 1.98 7.61 -21.32
CA GLY A 821 0.85 7.95 -20.46
C GLY A 821 1.02 9.27 -19.71
N ASP A 822 1.71 10.24 -20.31
CA ASP A 822 1.92 11.57 -19.72
C ASP A 822 0.83 12.59 -20.10
N GLY A 823 -0.22 12.14 -20.77
CA GLY A 823 -1.32 12.92 -21.30
C GLY A 823 -1.02 13.57 -22.64
N ARG A 824 0.17 13.35 -23.25
CA ARG A 824 0.54 13.95 -24.54
C ARG A 824 0.64 12.92 -25.64
N ASP A 825 -0.04 13.23 -26.73
CA ASP A 825 0.08 12.49 -27.96
C ASP A 825 1.42 12.71 -28.66
N THR A 826 2.07 11.60 -29.00
CA THR A 826 3.40 11.61 -29.61
C THR A 826 3.51 10.73 -30.86
N ILE A 827 4.46 11.07 -31.73
CA ILE A 827 4.59 10.45 -33.05
C ILE A 827 5.00 8.97 -33.00
N GLY A 828 4.41 8.16 -33.88
CA GLY A 828 4.83 6.78 -34.13
C GLY A 828 4.69 6.40 -35.60
N VAL A 829 5.26 5.26 -35.98
CA VAL A 829 5.05 4.66 -37.30
C VAL A 829 4.90 3.14 -37.23
N PHE A 830 3.99 2.61 -38.07
CA PHE A 830 3.88 1.19 -38.38
C PHE A 830 4.49 0.91 -39.75
N ARG A 831 5.50 0.04 -39.78
CA ARG A 831 6.11 -0.47 -41.00
C ARG A 831 5.45 -1.80 -41.39
N PRO A 832 4.73 -1.87 -42.53
CA PRO A 832 4.06 -3.10 -42.94
C PRO A 832 5.02 -4.27 -43.14
N THR A 833 6.21 -4.02 -43.72
CA THR A 833 7.19 -5.08 -43.97
C THR A 833 7.71 -5.66 -42.65
N GLY A 834 7.33 -6.90 -42.35
CA GLY A 834 7.68 -7.53 -41.08
C GLY A 834 6.97 -6.88 -39.90
N HIS A 835 5.77 -6.34 -40.10
CA HIS A 835 4.80 -5.92 -39.07
C HIS A 835 5.43 -5.16 -37.87
N GLN A 836 6.26 -4.15 -38.16
CA GLN A 836 7.07 -3.47 -37.13
C GLN A 836 6.41 -2.19 -36.65
N TRP A 837 6.49 -1.94 -35.35
CA TRP A 837 6.07 -0.71 -34.69
C TRP A 837 7.30 0.04 -34.22
N HIS A 838 7.34 1.35 -34.45
CA HIS A 838 8.40 2.26 -34.00
C HIS A 838 7.75 3.51 -33.41
N LEU A 839 7.75 3.63 -32.09
CA LEU A 839 7.03 4.67 -31.35
C LEU A 839 8.03 5.60 -30.63
N ARG A 840 7.67 6.87 -30.48
CA ARG A 840 8.49 7.88 -29.81
C ARG A 840 7.71 8.49 -28.68
N ASP A 841 8.30 8.61 -27.49
CA ASP A 841 7.70 9.30 -26.33
C ASP A 841 7.90 10.83 -26.42
N SER A 842 8.18 11.36 -27.63
CA SER A 842 8.35 12.79 -27.88
C SER A 842 8.18 13.14 -29.35
N ASN A 843 7.68 14.36 -29.62
CA ASN A 843 7.47 14.90 -30.96
C ASN A 843 8.75 15.45 -31.62
N THR A 844 9.83 14.65 -31.60
CA THR A 844 11.16 15.03 -32.12
C THR A 844 11.77 13.94 -33.02
N PRO A 845 12.66 14.28 -33.97
CA PRO A 845 13.43 13.29 -34.72
C PRO A 845 14.31 12.44 -33.79
N GLY A 846 14.53 11.17 -34.11
CA GLY A 846 15.39 10.30 -33.30
C GLY A 846 15.16 8.82 -33.56
N ASN A 847 15.78 7.99 -32.71
CA ASN A 847 15.48 6.56 -32.66
C ASN A 847 14.13 6.33 -31.98
N ALA A 848 13.46 5.22 -32.30
CA ALA A 848 12.27 4.80 -31.56
C ALA A 848 12.61 4.53 -30.09
N ASP A 849 11.73 4.95 -29.19
CA ASP A 849 11.78 4.61 -27.77
C ASP A 849 11.20 3.20 -27.56
N HIS A 850 10.15 2.85 -28.33
CA HIS A 850 9.59 1.50 -28.39
C HIS A 850 9.71 0.92 -29.80
N SER A 851 10.23 -0.31 -29.91
CA SER A 851 10.37 -1.00 -31.20
C SER A 851 10.12 -2.50 -31.06
N PHE A 852 9.09 -3.00 -31.75
CA PHE A 852 8.66 -4.39 -31.65
C PHE A 852 7.83 -4.84 -32.87
N ASN A 853 7.48 -6.12 -32.92
CA ASN A 853 6.73 -6.72 -34.03
C ASN A 853 5.35 -7.20 -33.56
N TYR A 854 4.27 -6.75 -34.20
CA TYR A 854 2.92 -7.19 -33.86
C TYR A 854 1.98 -7.10 -35.06
N GLY A 855 1.21 -8.17 -35.31
CA GLY A 855 0.26 -8.29 -36.43
C GLY A 855 0.83 -9.03 -37.66
N GLN A 856 0.32 -8.70 -38.84
CA GLN A 856 0.75 -9.21 -40.15
C GLN A 856 0.96 -8.07 -41.14
N ASP A 857 1.75 -8.32 -42.20
CA ASP A 857 2.12 -7.30 -43.19
C ASP A 857 0.92 -6.62 -43.90
N THR A 858 -0.23 -7.30 -43.96
CA THR A 858 -1.46 -6.78 -44.57
C THR A 858 -2.38 -6.07 -43.58
N ASP A 859 -2.08 -6.13 -42.29
CA ASP A 859 -2.94 -5.56 -41.27
C ASP A 859 -2.85 -4.03 -41.27
N ARG A 860 -3.91 -3.38 -40.80
CA ARG A 860 -3.94 -1.93 -40.57
C ARG A 860 -3.76 -1.66 -39.08
N PRO A 861 -2.90 -0.71 -38.68
CA PRO A 861 -2.72 -0.40 -37.27
C PRO A 861 -3.96 0.30 -36.70
N LEU A 862 -4.23 0.03 -35.42
CA LEU A 862 -5.15 0.74 -34.55
C LEU A 862 -4.37 1.17 -33.31
N VAL A 863 -4.77 2.29 -32.73
CA VAL A 863 -4.21 2.85 -31.50
C VAL A 863 -5.38 3.17 -30.58
N GLY A 864 -5.18 2.93 -29.29
CA GLY A 864 -6.13 3.30 -28.26
C GLY A 864 -5.82 2.69 -26.89
N ASP A 865 -6.50 3.18 -25.86
CA ASP A 865 -6.52 2.59 -24.52
C ASP A 865 -7.55 1.45 -24.46
N TRP A 866 -7.11 0.24 -24.78
CA TRP A 866 -7.97 -0.95 -24.75
C TRP A 866 -8.15 -1.51 -23.35
N LEU A 867 -7.42 -1.01 -22.35
CA LEU A 867 -7.53 -1.51 -21.00
C LEU A 867 -8.86 -1.01 -20.45
N PRO A 868 -9.84 -1.88 -20.16
CA PRO A 868 -10.84 -1.48 -19.19
C PRO A 868 -10.04 -1.13 -17.94
N SER A 869 -10.22 0.07 -17.40
CA SER A 869 -9.73 0.37 -16.06
C SER A 869 -10.07 -0.85 -15.22
N ALA A 870 -9.07 -1.49 -14.61
CA ALA A 870 -9.32 -2.57 -13.69
C ALA A 870 -9.91 -1.97 -12.40
N THR A 871 -10.90 -1.09 -12.48
CA THR A 871 -11.70 -0.50 -11.41
C THR A 871 -12.78 0.43 -12.01
N GLY A 872 -13.94 -0.07 -12.40
CA GLY A 872 -15.04 0.08 -11.46
C GLY A 872 -14.94 -0.95 -10.36
N SER A 873 -13.99 -0.82 -9.43
CA SER A 873 -14.02 -1.69 -8.26
C SER A 873 -15.36 -1.41 -7.63
N SER A 874 -16.04 -2.43 -7.13
CA SER A 874 -17.25 -2.16 -6.38
C SER A 874 -16.98 -1.30 -5.15
N VAL A 875 -15.73 -1.17 -4.74
CA VAL A 875 -15.23 -0.18 -3.79
C VAL A 875 -15.37 1.24 -4.36
N ALA A 876 -14.94 1.51 -5.59
CA ALA A 876 -15.12 2.79 -6.28
C ALA A 876 -16.61 3.08 -6.58
N GLN A 877 -17.38 2.07 -6.99
CA GLN A 877 -18.83 2.21 -7.21
C GLN A 877 -19.59 2.43 -5.89
N LEU A 878 -19.14 1.82 -4.78
CA LEU A 878 -19.68 2.06 -3.43
C LEU A 878 -19.26 3.42 -2.87
N ALA A 879 -18.04 3.88 -3.17
CA ALA A 879 -17.55 5.21 -2.82
C ALA A 879 -18.34 6.30 -3.57
N ALA A 880 -18.66 6.08 -4.84
CA ALA A 880 -19.53 6.95 -5.63
C ALA A 880 -21.00 6.93 -5.14
N ALA A 881 -21.40 5.89 -4.41
CA ALA A 881 -22.74 5.68 -3.91
C ALA A 881 -22.83 5.79 -2.38
N ASN A 882 -22.13 6.72 -1.72
CA ASN A 882 -22.29 7.03 -0.29
C ASN A 882 -22.42 5.80 0.67
N GLY A 883 -21.76 4.68 0.34
CA GLY A 883 -21.82 3.44 1.11
C GLY A 883 -23.05 2.55 0.89
N PHE A 884 -23.20 1.54 1.76
CA PHE A 884 -24.32 0.60 1.69
C PHE A 884 -25.59 1.21 2.30
N TYR A 885 -26.75 0.79 1.79
CA TYR A 885 -28.05 1.32 2.17
C TYR A 885 -28.41 0.99 3.62
N ALA A 886 -28.60 2.04 4.43
CA ALA A 886 -29.11 1.94 5.78
C ALA A 886 -30.64 2.03 5.79
N ASN A 887 -31.32 0.88 5.71
CA ASN A 887 -32.77 0.82 5.62
C ASN A 887 -33.46 1.44 6.85
N PRO A 888 -34.31 2.48 6.70
CA PRO A 888 -35.12 3.00 7.81
C PRO A 888 -36.09 1.96 8.41
N ASP A 889 -36.49 0.96 7.62
CA ASP A 889 -37.36 -0.13 8.04
C ASP A 889 -36.62 -1.30 8.71
N PHE A 890 -35.32 -1.15 8.98
CA PHE A 890 -34.54 -2.16 9.69
C PHE A 890 -35.14 -2.42 11.10
N PRO A 891 -35.32 -3.69 11.53
CA PRO A 891 -36.06 -4.01 12.76
C PRO A 891 -35.56 -3.30 14.02
N ALA A 892 -34.24 -3.15 14.18
CA ALA A 892 -33.64 -2.40 15.28
C ALA A 892 -34.02 -0.91 15.24
N THR A 893 -34.04 -0.29 14.06
CA THR A 893 -34.44 1.11 13.85
C THR A 893 -35.90 1.31 14.23
N GLN A 894 -36.79 0.41 13.77
CA GLN A 894 -38.22 0.44 14.10
C GLN A 894 -38.47 0.24 15.59
N TRP A 895 -37.78 -0.71 16.21
CA TRP A 895 -37.92 -0.98 17.64
C TRP A 895 -37.46 0.21 18.50
N VAL A 896 -36.32 0.84 18.18
CA VAL A 896 -35.82 2.03 18.88
C VAL A 896 -36.78 3.21 18.73
N ALA A 897 -37.37 3.41 17.53
CA ALA A 897 -38.33 4.46 17.29
C ALA A 897 -39.63 4.26 18.09
N ALA A 898 -40.09 3.01 18.21
CA ALA A 898 -41.28 2.67 18.98
C ALA A 898 -41.06 2.66 20.50
N ASN A 899 -39.81 2.46 20.97
CA ASN A 899 -39.47 2.30 22.38
C ASN A 899 -38.40 3.30 22.87
N PRO A 900 -38.57 4.62 22.68
CA PRO A 900 -37.52 5.60 22.99
C PRO A 900 -37.15 5.70 24.48
N GLY A 901 -38.02 5.24 25.39
CA GLY A 901 -37.81 5.23 26.83
C GLY A 901 -37.30 3.90 27.42
N ASP A 902 -37.09 2.87 26.62
CA ASP A 902 -36.50 1.61 27.10
C ASP A 902 -35.00 1.79 27.35
N SER A 903 -34.48 1.25 28.46
CA SER A 903 -33.08 1.39 28.84
C SER A 903 -32.09 0.82 27.81
N ARG A 904 -32.53 -0.13 26.97
CA ARG A 904 -31.71 -0.74 25.90
C ARG A 904 -31.69 0.11 24.64
N ALA A 905 -32.64 1.04 24.46
CA ALA A 905 -32.82 1.79 23.22
C ALA A 905 -31.62 2.66 22.85
N ALA A 906 -30.92 3.25 23.82
CA ALA A 906 -29.72 4.04 23.56
C ALA A 906 -28.59 3.18 22.98
N GLY A 907 -28.32 2.02 23.57
CA GLY A 907 -27.30 1.08 23.10
C GLY A 907 -27.62 0.52 21.71
N ILE A 908 -28.87 0.09 21.50
CA ILE A 908 -29.34 -0.44 20.21
C ILE A 908 -29.30 0.65 19.13
N ARG A 909 -29.68 1.89 19.46
CA ARG A 909 -29.60 3.03 18.53
C ARG A 909 -28.17 3.26 18.05
N SER A 910 -27.22 3.28 18.99
CA SER A 910 -25.82 3.53 18.68
C SER A 910 -25.18 2.40 17.86
N ALA A 911 -25.53 1.16 18.17
CA ALA A 911 -24.84 0.00 17.60
C ALA A 911 -25.50 -0.54 16.32
N LEU A 912 -26.83 -0.43 16.17
CA LEU A 912 -27.58 -1.10 15.10
C LEU A 912 -28.43 -0.15 14.24
N ALA A 913 -29.06 0.88 14.83
CA ALA A 913 -29.94 1.76 14.07
C ALA A 913 -29.12 2.62 13.09
N GLY A 914 -29.59 2.74 11.84
CA GLY A 914 -28.89 3.48 10.79
C GLY A 914 -27.63 2.80 10.25
N LYS A 915 -27.36 1.53 10.60
CA LYS A 915 -26.31 0.72 9.98
C LYS A 915 -26.88 -0.04 8.78
N ALA A 916 -26.04 -0.25 7.77
CA ALA A 916 -26.43 -0.99 6.58
C ALA A 916 -26.47 -2.50 6.84
N GLY A 917 -27.56 -3.14 6.44
CA GLY A 917 -27.77 -4.58 6.56
C GLY A 917 -28.65 -5.10 5.42
N ALA A 918 -28.65 -6.42 5.22
CA ALA A 918 -29.35 -7.01 4.09
C ALA A 918 -30.87 -7.14 4.32
N ALA A 919 -31.64 -7.00 3.23
CA ALA A 919 -33.06 -7.33 3.19
C ALA A 919 -33.26 -8.74 2.61
N TRP A 920 -34.01 -9.59 3.32
CA TRP A 920 -34.27 -10.97 2.94
C TRP A 920 -35.60 -11.12 2.21
N PHE A 921 -35.58 -11.80 1.07
CA PHE A 921 -36.78 -12.05 0.28
C PHE A 921 -36.98 -13.54 0.02
N GLY A 922 -38.24 -13.97 0.13
CA GLY A 922 -38.65 -15.36 -0.07
C GLY A 922 -40.10 -15.46 -0.54
N ASN A 923 -40.71 -16.63 -0.35
CA ASN A 923 -42.12 -16.86 -0.65
C ASN A 923 -43.10 -16.02 0.22
N TRP A 924 -42.63 -15.42 1.32
CA TRP A 924 -43.41 -14.49 2.15
C TRP A 924 -43.45 -13.06 1.63
N SER A 925 -42.64 -12.71 0.62
CA SER A 925 -42.47 -11.31 0.17
C SER A 925 -43.59 -10.79 -0.73
N GLY A 926 -44.66 -11.55 -0.96
CA GLY A 926 -45.77 -11.15 -1.83
C GLY A 926 -45.34 -11.01 -3.30
N ASP A 927 -45.72 -9.89 -3.94
CA ASP A 927 -45.23 -9.54 -5.29
C ASP A 927 -43.74 -9.17 -5.21
N ILE A 928 -42.89 -10.10 -5.63
CA ILE A 928 -41.44 -9.96 -5.47
C ILE A 928 -40.85 -8.83 -6.29
N ARG A 929 -41.36 -8.56 -7.51
CA ARG A 929 -40.86 -7.45 -8.33
C ARG A 929 -41.13 -6.13 -7.62
N SER A 930 -42.33 -5.95 -7.09
CA SER A 930 -42.71 -4.74 -6.35
C SER A 930 -41.92 -4.59 -5.05
N ALA A 931 -41.75 -5.68 -4.29
CA ALA A 931 -41.02 -5.65 -3.01
C ALA A 931 -39.55 -5.28 -3.20
N VAL A 932 -38.85 -5.95 -4.13
CA VAL A 932 -37.45 -5.65 -4.47
C VAL A 932 -37.34 -4.26 -5.09
N GLY A 933 -38.24 -3.91 -6.01
CA GLY A 933 -38.24 -2.61 -6.67
C GLY A 933 -38.40 -1.45 -5.69
N THR A 934 -39.21 -1.61 -4.64
CA THR A 934 -39.38 -0.60 -3.59
C THR A 934 -38.09 -0.41 -2.79
N TYR A 935 -37.48 -1.51 -2.35
CA TYR A 935 -36.24 -1.47 -1.57
C TYR A 935 -35.07 -0.85 -2.35
N VAL A 936 -34.86 -1.30 -3.58
CA VAL A 936 -33.78 -0.79 -4.45
C VAL A 936 -34.01 0.67 -4.83
N SER A 937 -35.27 1.10 -5.01
CA SER A 937 -35.58 2.51 -5.28
C SER A 937 -35.35 3.40 -4.06
N GLY A 938 -35.61 2.90 -2.85
CA GLY A 938 -35.27 3.60 -1.60
C GLY A 938 -33.76 3.81 -1.47
N ALA A 939 -32.97 2.77 -1.76
CA ALA A 939 -31.50 2.86 -1.78
C ALA A 939 -30.99 3.84 -2.83
N ALA A 940 -31.51 3.78 -4.05
CA ALA A 940 -31.16 4.72 -5.11
C ALA A 940 -31.51 6.18 -4.75
N ALA A 941 -32.64 6.41 -4.09
CA ALA A 941 -33.02 7.75 -3.61
C ALA A 941 -32.08 8.28 -2.51
N ALA A 942 -31.50 7.39 -1.71
CA ALA A 942 -30.44 7.72 -0.75
C ALA A 942 -29.05 7.85 -1.40
N GLY A 943 -28.94 7.54 -2.71
CA GLY A 943 -27.65 7.43 -3.40
C GLY A 943 -26.77 6.32 -2.84
N GLN A 944 -27.36 5.23 -2.35
CA GLN A 944 -26.67 4.11 -1.67
C GLN A 944 -26.87 2.76 -2.36
N VAL A 945 -25.96 1.80 -2.10
CA VAL A 945 -26.04 0.43 -2.66
C VAL A 945 -26.81 -0.50 -1.71
N PRO A 946 -27.93 -1.11 -2.14
CA PRO A 946 -28.66 -2.07 -1.31
C PRO A 946 -27.97 -3.44 -1.25
N ILE A 947 -28.11 -4.11 -0.10
CA ILE A 947 -27.75 -5.53 0.08
C ILE A 947 -29.05 -6.34 0.14
N LEU A 948 -29.20 -7.33 -0.74
CA LEU A 948 -30.38 -8.18 -0.84
C LEU A 948 -30.01 -9.65 -0.70
N VAL A 949 -30.89 -10.44 -0.12
CA VAL A 949 -30.79 -11.91 -0.05
C VAL A 949 -31.96 -12.53 -0.80
N ALA A 950 -31.66 -13.32 -1.84
CA ALA A 950 -32.64 -14.14 -2.54
C ALA A 950 -32.68 -15.53 -1.90
N TYR A 951 -33.78 -15.88 -1.23
CA TYR A 951 -33.87 -17.09 -0.41
C TYR A 951 -35.21 -17.81 -0.59
N ASN A 952 -35.41 -18.43 -1.76
CA ASN A 952 -36.69 -19.03 -2.16
C ASN A 952 -36.57 -20.37 -2.91
N VAL A 953 -35.42 -21.03 -2.89
CA VAL A 953 -35.23 -22.28 -3.61
C VAL A 953 -36.16 -23.41 -3.11
N PRO A 954 -36.77 -24.25 -3.98
CA PRO A 954 -37.70 -25.31 -3.57
C PRO A 954 -37.05 -26.35 -2.66
N GLY A 955 -37.70 -26.69 -1.53
CA GLY A 955 -37.14 -27.62 -0.54
C GLY A 955 -35.98 -26.99 0.24
N ARG A 956 -36.13 -25.71 0.60
CA ARG A 956 -35.14 -24.94 1.35
C ARG A 956 -34.77 -25.64 2.67
N ASP A 957 -33.49 -25.63 3.00
CA ASP A 957 -32.85 -26.25 4.18
C ASP A 957 -33.25 -27.69 4.47
N CYS A 958 -33.63 -28.47 3.45
CA CYS A 958 -34.01 -29.87 3.62
C CYS A 958 -35.17 -30.12 4.60
N GLY A 959 -36.00 -29.12 4.88
CA GLY A 959 -37.08 -29.26 5.88
C GLY A 959 -36.72 -28.84 7.31
N GLY A 960 -35.59 -28.15 7.53
CA GLY A 960 -35.20 -27.56 8.84
C GLY A 960 -36.04 -26.36 9.30
N GLU A 961 -35.52 -25.57 10.24
CA GLU A 961 -36.24 -24.46 10.91
C GLU A 961 -36.71 -23.34 9.94
N SER A 962 -35.99 -23.12 8.83
CA SER A 962 -36.35 -22.14 7.78
C SER A 962 -36.95 -22.79 6.52
N SER A 963 -37.48 -24.03 6.65
CA SER A 963 -38.07 -24.80 5.56
C SER A 963 -39.13 -24.04 4.75
N GLY A 964 -39.18 -24.33 3.45
CA GLY A 964 -40.11 -23.69 2.52
C GLY A 964 -39.53 -23.54 1.11
N GLY A 965 -39.71 -22.35 0.54
CA GLY A 965 -39.31 -22.01 -0.81
C GLY A 965 -40.47 -22.05 -1.82
N ALA A 966 -40.13 -21.86 -3.10
CA ALA A 966 -41.09 -21.90 -4.18
C ALA A 966 -41.69 -23.31 -4.35
N GLY A 967 -42.98 -23.38 -4.69
CA GLY A 967 -43.69 -24.67 -4.80
C GLY A 967 -43.24 -25.59 -5.95
N SER A 968 -42.39 -25.11 -6.87
CA SER A 968 -41.78 -25.92 -7.92
C SER A 968 -40.52 -25.25 -8.51
N PRO A 969 -39.65 -25.99 -9.22
CA PRO A 969 -38.53 -25.41 -9.98
C PRO A 969 -38.94 -24.32 -10.98
N ALA A 970 -40.11 -24.46 -11.63
CA ALA A 970 -40.62 -23.46 -12.56
C ALA A 970 -41.04 -22.17 -11.85
N ALA A 971 -41.72 -22.31 -10.70
CA ALA A 971 -42.11 -21.17 -9.88
C ALA A 971 -40.88 -20.40 -9.35
N TYR A 972 -39.81 -21.11 -9.01
CA TYR A 972 -38.55 -20.48 -8.60
C TYR A 972 -37.90 -19.67 -9.73
N ARG A 973 -37.77 -20.25 -10.93
CA ARG A 973 -37.20 -19.53 -12.09
C ARG A 973 -37.99 -18.26 -12.41
N GLN A 974 -39.32 -18.33 -12.34
CA GLN A 974 -40.18 -17.17 -12.49
C GLN A 974 -39.93 -16.14 -11.38
N TRP A 975 -39.88 -16.58 -10.11
CA TRP A 975 -39.64 -15.70 -8.97
C TRP A 975 -38.29 -14.97 -9.06
N ILE A 976 -37.22 -15.66 -9.45
CA ILE A 976 -35.89 -15.07 -9.69
C ILE A 976 -35.92 -14.06 -10.84
N THR A 977 -36.63 -14.37 -11.93
CA THR A 977 -36.79 -13.45 -13.06
C THR A 977 -37.48 -12.16 -12.63
N GLU A 978 -38.51 -12.27 -11.80
CA GLU A 978 -39.23 -11.12 -11.25
C GLU A 978 -38.41 -10.35 -10.19
N PHE A 979 -37.63 -11.06 -9.37
CA PHE A 979 -36.66 -10.47 -8.45
C PHE A 979 -35.63 -9.62 -9.21
N ALA A 980 -34.97 -10.20 -10.22
CA ALA A 980 -33.97 -9.51 -11.03
C ALA A 980 -34.55 -8.32 -11.78
N ALA A 981 -35.79 -8.44 -12.29
CA ALA A 981 -36.52 -7.31 -12.87
C ALA A 981 -36.84 -6.21 -11.85
N GLY A 982 -37.03 -6.55 -10.57
CA GLY A 982 -37.15 -5.58 -9.48
C GLY A 982 -35.84 -4.83 -9.20
N VAL A 983 -34.68 -5.48 -9.33
CA VAL A 983 -33.36 -4.81 -9.28
C VAL A 983 -33.17 -3.90 -10.48
N ALA A 984 -33.62 -4.33 -11.67
CA ALA A 984 -33.61 -3.56 -12.91
C ALA A 984 -32.21 -3.11 -13.36
N GLY A 985 -31.20 -3.95 -13.15
CA GLY A 985 -29.81 -3.69 -13.57
C GLY A 985 -29.10 -2.56 -12.82
N ARG A 986 -29.68 -2.06 -11.72
CA ARG A 986 -29.10 -1.02 -10.86
C ARG A 986 -27.98 -1.59 -9.95
N PRO A 987 -27.10 -0.73 -9.41
CA PRO A 987 -26.13 -1.12 -8.39
C PRO A 987 -26.80 -1.81 -7.20
N ALA A 988 -26.41 -3.05 -6.91
CA ALA A 988 -26.92 -3.83 -5.78
C ALA A 988 -26.00 -5.03 -5.47
N VAL A 989 -25.89 -5.41 -4.20
CA VAL A 989 -25.33 -6.71 -3.78
C VAL A 989 -26.47 -7.71 -3.66
N VAL A 990 -26.35 -8.88 -4.28
CA VAL A 990 -27.32 -9.97 -4.16
C VAL A 990 -26.63 -11.24 -3.67
N ILE A 991 -27.03 -11.71 -2.48
CA ILE A 991 -26.64 -13.01 -1.94
C ILE A 991 -27.66 -14.05 -2.39
N ILE A 992 -27.21 -15.06 -3.11
CA ILE A 992 -28.06 -16.07 -3.75
C ILE A 992 -28.12 -17.32 -2.91
N GLU A 993 -29.33 -17.63 -2.47
CA GLU A 993 -29.75 -18.88 -1.83
C GLU A 993 -28.80 -19.39 -0.75
N PRO A 994 -28.70 -18.66 0.39
CA PRO A 994 -28.06 -19.18 1.60
C PRO A 994 -28.43 -20.64 1.86
N ASP A 995 -27.45 -21.46 2.26
CA ASP A 995 -27.57 -22.90 2.55
C ASP A 995 -27.87 -23.78 1.32
N GLY A 996 -28.24 -23.19 0.19
CA GLY A 996 -28.76 -23.88 -0.99
C GLY A 996 -27.74 -24.72 -1.74
N VAL A 997 -26.44 -24.45 -1.56
CA VAL A 997 -25.30 -25.24 -2.08
C VAL A 997 -24.64 -26.08 -0.98
N ALA A 998 -24.56 -25.54 0.24
CA ALA A 998 -23.85 -26.17 1.34
C ALA A 998 -24.59 -27.39 1.92
N LEU A 999 -25.91 -27.35 2.05
CA LEU A 999 -26.71 -28.37 2.73
C LEU A 999 -27.40 -29.38 1.81
N VAL A 1000 -26.87 -29.57 0.59
CA VAL A 1000 -27.50 -30.40 -0.44
C VAL A 1000 -27.46 -31.92 -0.19
N ASP A 1001 -26.76 -32.39 0.84
CA ASP A 1001 -26.54 -33.83 1.07
C ASP A 1001 -27.79 -34.60 1.53
N CYS A 1002 -28.85 -33.88 1.92
CA CYS A 1002 -30.17 -34.46 2.20
C CYS A 1002 -30.94 -34.85 0.92
N LEU A 1003 -30.52 -34.34 -0.24
CA LEU A 1003 -31.23 -34.48 -1.52
C LEU A 1003 -30.72 -35.68 -2.30
N THR A 1004 -31.59 -36.30 -3.09
CA THR A 1004 -31.17 -37.30 -4.09
C THR A 1004 -30.29 -36.66 -5.17
N GLU A 1005 -29.51 -37.46 -5.90
CA GLU A 1005 -28.66 -36.95 -6.98
C GLU A 1005 -29.43 -36.13 -8.03
N ALA A 1006 -30.61 -36.58 -8.44
CA ALA A 1006 -31.47 -35.87 -9.38
C ALA A 1006 -31.97 -34.52 -8.81
N GLU A 1007 -32.27 -34.47 -7.52
CA GLU A 1007 -32.67 -33.24 -6.83
C GLU A 1007 -31.48 -32.28 -6.66
N ARG A 1008 -30.26 -32.78 -6.41
CA ARG A 1008 -29.03 -31.97 -6.38
C ARG A 1008 -28.72 -31.34 -7.73
N THR A 1009 -28.79 -32.10 -8.82
CA THR A 1009 -28.64 -31.56 -10.18
C THR A 1009 -29.68 -30.48 -10.46
N THR A 1010 -30.93 -30.71 -10.06
CA THR A 1010 -31.99 -29.71 -10.18
C THR A 1010 -31.66 -28.45 -9.38
N ARG A 1011 -31.23 -28.60 -8.12
CA ARG A 1011 -30.84 -27.51 -7.22
C ARG A 1011 -29.74 -26.64 -7.82
N TYR A 1012 -28.64 -27.25 -8.27
CA TYR A 1012 -27.55 -26.50 -8.90
C TYR A 1012 -28.00 -25.78 -10.17
N GLY A 1013 -28.84 -26.42 -11.01
CA GLY A 1013 -29.40 -25.80 -12.20
C GLY A 1013 -30.40 -24.66 -11.94
N LEU A 1014 -30.98 -24.58 -10.74
CA LEU A 1014 -31.78 -23.43 -10.29
C LEU A 1014 -30.89 -22.28 -9.83
N ILE A 1015 -29.83 -22.57 -9.08
CA ILE A 1015 -28.88 -21.55 -8.61
C ILE A 1015 -28.10 -20.95 -9.79
N ALA A 1016 -27.66 -21.78 -10.75
CA ALA A 1016 -27.02 -21.30 -11.97
C ALA A 1016 -27.93 -20.37 -12.80
N HIS A 1017 -29.24 -20.59 -12.75
CA HIS A 1017 -30.21 -19.71 -13.39
C HIS A 1017 -30.39 -18.39 -12.63
N ALA A 1018 -30.33 -18.42 -11.29
CA ALA A 1018 -30.30 -17.20 -10.49
C ALA A 1018 -29.04 -16.38 -10.79
N VAL A 1019 -27.87 -17.01 -10.86
CA VAL A 1019 -26.62 -16.36 -11.27
C VAL A 1019 -26.77 -15.69 -12.64
N ALA A 1020 -27.31 -16.39 -13.64
CA ALA A 1020 -27.48 -15.85 -14.98
C ALA A 1020 -28.54 -14.73 -15.07
N ALA A 1021 -29.44 -14.61 -14.09
CA ALA A 1021 -30.46 -13.57 -14.07
C ALA A 1021 -29.92 -12.19 -13.64
N PHE A 1022 -28.76 -12.15 -12.99
CA PHE A 1022 -28.12 -10.91 -12.55
C PHE A 1022 -26.88 -10.62 -13.42
N SER A 1023 -26.86 -9.46 -14.08
CA SER A 1023 -25.74 -9.00 -14.91
C SER A 1023 -25.59 -7.47 -14.85
N GLY A 1024 -24.50 -6.93 -15.39
CA GLY A 1024 -24.24 -5.49 -15.38
C GLY A 1024 -23.79 -4.99 -14.00
N GLN A 1025 -24.49 -3.99 -13.44
CA GLN A 1025 -24.10 -3.32 -12.20
C GLN A 1025 -24.53 -4.07 -10.92
N THR A 1026 -25.17 -5.24 -11.04
CA THR A 1026 -25.59 -6.07 -9.90
C THR A 1026 -24.54 -7.11 -9.55
N TRP A 1027 -24.05 -7.09 -8.30
CA TRP A 1027 -23.00 -7.96 -7.79
C TRP A 1027 -23.59 -9.21 -7.13
N ALA A 1028 -23.66 -10.31 -7.88
CA ALA A 1028 -24.21 -11.58 -7.41
C ALA A 1028 -23.17 -12.50 -6.75
N TYR A 1029 -23.43 -12.92 -5.52
CA TYR A 1029 -22.61 -13.86 -4.76
C TYR A 1029 -23.43 -15.11 -4.40
N VAL A 1030 -22.92 -16.30 -4.72
CA VAL A 1030 -23.54 -17.57 -4.34
C VAL A 1030 -23.09 -17.96 -2.93
N ASP A 1031 -24.00 -18.35 -2.05
CA ASP A 1031 -23.61 -18.81 -0.72
C ASP A 1031 -22.78 -20.11 -0.77
N ALA A 1032 -21.68 -20.12 -0.03
CA ALA A 1032 -20.74 -21.22 0.09
C ALA A 1032 -20.70 -21.80 1.51
N GLY A 1033 -21.62 -21.43 2.40
CA GLY A 1033 -21.68 -21.94 3.77
C GLY A 1033 -20.49 -21.52 4.63
N ASN A 1034 -19.99 -22.43 5.47
CA ASN A 1034 -18.90 -22.18 6.40
C ASN A 1034 -17.95 -23.38 6.56
N SER A 1035 -16.82 -23.12 7.23
CA SER A 1035 -15.70 -24.06 7.42
C SER A 1035 -16.04 -25.35 8.15
N SER A 1036 -17.13 -25.38 8.93
CA SER A 1036 -17.53 -26.57 9.69
C SER A 1036 -18.49 -27.50 8.95
N TRP A 1037 -19.18 -27.00 7.91
CA TRP A 1037 -20.21 -27.78 7.20
C TRP A 1037 -19.62 -28.62 6.06
N VAL A 1038 -18.80 -28.00 5.21
CA VAL A 1038 -18.26 -28.62 4.00
C VAL A 1038 -16.84 -28.10 3.80
N ASP A 1039 -15.87 -28.96 3.52
CA ASP A 1039 -14.50 -28.53 3.22
C ASP A 1039 -14.42 -27.69 1.92
N GLY A 1040 -13.38 -26.87 1.81
CA GLY A 1040 -13.27 -25.90 0.71
C GLY A 1040 -13.20 -26.52 -0.69
N ASP A 1041 -12.54 -27.68 -0.85
CA ASP A 1041 -12.42 -28.33 -2.16
C ASP A 1041 -13.74 -28.95 -2.61
N THR A 1042 -14.44 -29.60 -1.67
CA THR A 1042 -15.80 -30.11 -1.92
C THR A 1042 -16.75 -28.96 -2.24
N MET A 1043 -16.72 -27.86 -1.48
CA MET A 1043 -17.56 -26.70 -1.75
C MET A 1043 -17.28 -26.09 -3.13
N ALA A 1044 -16.01 -25.96 -3.52
CA ALA A 1044 -15.62 -25.51 -4.85
C ALA A 1044 -16.24 -26.38 -5.95
N ALA A 1045 -16.23 -27.72 -5.78
CA ALA A 1045 -16.86 -28.63 -6.73
C ALA A 1045 -18.38 -28.41 -6.86
N ARG A 1046 -19.06 -28.07 -5.75
CA ARG A 1046 -20.49 -27.76 -5.74
C ARG A 1046 -20.79 -26.40 -6.39
N LEU A 1047 -19.96 -25.39 -6.12
CA LEU A 1047 -20.07 -24.05 -6.73
C LEU A 1047 -19.89 -24.07 -8.25
N VAL A 1048 -18.96 -24.90 -8.78
CA VAL A 1048 -18.81 -25.10 -10.23
C VAL A 1048 -20.11 -25.61 -10.84
N GLN A 1049 -20.77 -26.59 -10.22
CA GLN A 1049 -22.06 -27.10 -10.69
C GLN A 1049 -23.18 -26.06 -10.57
N ALA A 1050 -23.11 -25.21 -9.54
CA ALA A 1050 -24.06 -24.12 -9.31
C ALA A 1050 -23.83 -22.88 -10.20
N GLY A 1051 -22.87 -22.91 -11.14
CA GLY A 1051 -22.68 -21.85 -12.13
C GLY A 1051 -21.82 -20.67 -11.67
N ILE A 1052 -20.92 -20.87 -10.68
CA ILE A 1052 -20.05 -19.81 -10.12
C ILE A 1052 -19.24 -19.03 -11.16
N ALA A 1053 -18.95 -19.62 -12.32
CA ALA A 1053 -18.26 -18.96 -13.43
C ALA A 1053 -18.95 -17.65 -13.84
N GLY A 1054 -20.30 -17.66 -13.89
CA GLY A 1054 -21.11 -16.49 -14.26
C GLY A 1054 -21.43 -15.56 -13.09
N ALA A 1055 -21.08 -15.94 -11.86
CA ALA A 1055 -21.27 -15.09 -10.69
C ALA A 1055 -20.06 -14.18 -10.49
N ARG A 1056 -20.28 -13.08 -9.79
CA ARG A 1056 -19.18 -12.23 -9.35
C ARG A 1056 -18.31 -12.96 -8.33
N GLY A 1057 -18.95 -13.60 -7.36
CA GLY A 1057 -18.26 -14.19 -6.24
C GLY A 1057 -19.08 -15.22 -5.48
N PHE A 1058 -18.62 -15.53 -4.27
CA PHE A 1058 -19.36 -16.34 -3.30
C PHE A 1058 -19.42 -15.66 -1.92
N ALA A 1059 -20.42 -16.01 -1.11
CA ALA A 1059 -20.55 -15.54 0.26
C ALA A 1059 -20.17 -16.67 1.24
N VAL A 1060 -19.55 -16.33 2.37
CA VAL A 1060 -19.25 -17.27 3.44
C VAL A 1060 -19.78 -16.77 4.78
N ASN A 1061 -19.98 -17.70 5.70
CA ASN A 1061 -20.44 -17.44 7.07
C ASN A 1061 -21.85 -16.83 7.17
N VAL A 1062 -22.66 -16.87 6.10
CA VAL A 1062 -24.01 -16.30 6.11
C VAL A 1062 -24.83 -16.88 7.25
N SER A 1063 -25.38 -16.03 8.11
CA SER A 1063 -26.12 -16.39 9.33
C SER A 1063 -25.36 -17.29 10.32
N ASN A 1064 -24.03 -17.31 10.29
CA ASN A 1064 -23.19 -18.09 11.20
C ASN A 1064 -22.28 -17.19 12.05
N PHE A 1065 -21.47 -17.80 12.91
CA PHE A 1065 -20.71 -17.11 13.97
C PHE A 1065 -19.20 -17.21 13.80
N PHE A 1066 -18.67 -17.78 12.70
CA PHE A 1066 -17.23 -17.97 12.52
C PHE A 1066 -16.52 -16.63 12.36
N THR A 1067 -15.37 -16.50 13.02
CA THR A 1067 -14.60 -15.25 12.98
C THR A 1067 -14.22 -14.88 11.56
N THR A 1068 -13.92 -13.59 11.33
CA THR A 1068 -13.49 -13.11 10.01
C THR A 1068 -12.25 -13.87 9.52
N ALA A 1069 -11.30 -14.17 10.42
CA ALA A 1069 -10.10 -14.94 10.08
C ALA A 1069 -10.41 -16.38 9.61
N GLU A 1070 -11.29 -17.10 10.33
CA GLU A 1070 -11.72 -18.45 9.93
C GLU A 1070 -12.47 -18.43 8.60
N SER A 1071 -13.32 -17.43 8.41
CA SER A 1071 -14.09 -17.24 7.18
C SER A 1071 -13.19 -16.91 5.98
N THR A 1072 -12.16 -16.06 6.16
CA THR A 1072 -11.14 -15.76 5.15
C THR A 1072 -10.33 -17.01 4.80
N ALA A 1073 -9.89 -17.79 5.79
CA ALA A 1073 -9.17 -19.04 5.55
C ALA A 1073 -10.02 -20.04 4.75
N TYR A 1074 -11.31 -20.15 5.10
CA TYR A 1074 -12.26 -21.00 4.38
C TYR A 1074 -12.45 -20.57 2.94
N ALA A 1075 -12.67 -19.27 2.69
CA ALA A 1075 -12.81 -18.72 1.35
C ALA A 1075 -11.54 -18.94 0.50
N GLY A 1076 -10.36 -18.84 1.12
CA GLY A 1076 -9.09 -19.20 0.48
C GLY A 1076 -9.05 -20.66 0.03
N ALA A 1077 -9.50 -21.59 0.88
CA ALA A 1077 -9.60 -23.01 0.52
C ALA A 1077 -10.61 -23.27 -0.61
N VAL A 1078 -11.75 -22.57 -0.61
CA VAL A 1078 -12.72 -22.65 -1.71
C VAL A 1078 -12.12 -22.13 -3.02
N ASN A 1079 -11.43 -20.99 -3.01
CA ASN A 1079 -10.75 -20.45 -4.19
C ASN A 1079 -9.62 -21.34 -4.70
N ALA A 1080 -8.88 -21.99 -3.81
CA ALA A 1080 -7.89 -23.00 -4.20
C ALA A 1080 -8.55 -24.19 -4.92
N GLY A 1081 -9.68 -24.68 -4.41
CA GLY A 1081 -10.47 -25.73 -5.06
C GLY A 1081 -11.12 -25.30 -6.38
N LEU A 1082 -11.48 -24.02 -6.53
CA LEU A 1082 -11.97 -23.49 -7.81
C LEU A 1082 -10.84 -23.45 -8.85
N SER A 1083 -9.65 -23.05 -8.42
CA SER A 1083 -8.45 -22.97 -9.27
C SER A 1083 -8.04 -24.34 -9.81
N THR A 1084 -8.08 -25.39 -8.98
CA THR A 1084 -7.80 -26.78 -9.42
C THR A 1084 -8.80 -27.28 -10.47
N ARG A 1085 -9.95 -26.63 -10.60
CA ARG A 1085 -11.04 -26.93 -11.55
C ARG A 1085 -11.09 -25.96 -12.74
N GLY A 1086 -10.04 -25.17 -12.95
CA GLY A 1086 -9.91 -24.27 -14.09
C GLY A 1086 -10.80 -23.02 -14.01
N GLN A 1087 -11.31 -22.68 -12.81
CA GLN A 1087 -12.00 -21.42 -12.57
C GLN A 1087 -11.00 -20.39 -12.04
N ALA A 1088 -11.12 -19.14 -12.49
CA ALA A 1088 -10.40 -18.03 -11.88
C ALA A 1088 -10.82 -17.87 -10.40
N ALA A 1089 -9.89 -17.41 -9.56
CA ALA A 1089 -10.21 -17.03 -8.19
C ALA A 1089 -11.33 -15.98 -8.21
N LYS A 1090 -12.32 -16.18 -7.35
CA LYS A 1090 -13.51 -15.34 -7.29
C LYS A 1090 -13.43 -14.43 -6.06
N PRO A 1091 -13.83 -13.16 -6.18
CA PRO A 1091 -14.16 -12.32 -5.04
C PRO A 1091 -15.14 -13.02 -4.09
N TYR A 1092 -15.08 -12.67 -2.81
CA TYR A 1092 -15.98 -13.24 -1.81
C TYR A 1092 -16.38 -12.22 -0.76
N VAL A 1093 -17.53 -12.44 -0.12
CA VAL A 1093 -18.03 -11.60 0.97
C VAL A 1093 -18.22 -12.42 2.24
N ILE A 1094 -18.07 -11.79 3.40
CA ILE A 1094 -18.20 -12.45 4.70
C ILE A 1094 -19.38 -11.83 5.44
N ASP A 1095 -20.28 -12.68 5.96
CA ASP A 1095 -21.27 -12.19 6.94
C ASP A 1095 -20.61 -11.95 8.29
N THR A 1096 -20.57 -10.69 8.72
CA THR A 1096 -19.98 -10.23 9.98
C THR A 1096 -21.02 -9.76 11.00
N SER A 1097 -22.30 -9.97 10.71
CA SER A 1097 -23.41 -9.53 11.59
C SER A 1097 -23.26 -9.97 13.05
N ARG A 1098 -22.63 -11.13 13.30
CA ARG A 1098 -22.59 -11.78 14.63
C ARG A 1098 -21.28 -12.52 14.95
N ASN A 1099 -20.18 -12.17 14.29
CA ASN A 1099 -18.94 -12.94 14.37
C ASN A 1099 -17.81 -12.31 15.21
N GLY A 1100 -18.09 -11.24 15.96
CA GLY A 1100 -17.07 -10.45 16.65
C GLY A 1100 -16.27 -11.20 17.73
N ASN A 1101 -16.86 -12.24 18.32
CA ASN A 1101 -16.20 -13.12 19.30
C ASN A 1101 -16.01 -14.56 18.80
N GLY A 1102 -16.45 -14.87 17.58
CA GLY A 1102 -16.60 -16.27 17.15
C GLY A 1102 -17.73 -17.00 17.88
N GLY A 1103 -18.23 -18.08 17.29
CA GLY A 1103 -19.06 -19.08 17.97
C GLY A 1103 -18.23 -20.32 18.33
N THR A 1104 -18.74 -21.17 19.22
CA THR A 1104 -18.15 -22.48 19.47
C THR A 1104 -18.64 -23.51 18.46
N ALA A 1105 -17.86 -24.57 18.23
CA ALA A 1105 -18.23 -25.61 17.29
C ALA A 1105 -19.56 -26.28 17.70
N GLY A 1106 -20.57 -26.19 16.83
CA GLY A 1106 -21.94 -26.68 17.08
C GLY A 1106 -22.94 -25.58 17.46
N ASP A 1107 -22.49 -24.34 17.68
CA ASP A 1107 -23.37 -23.20 17.85
C ASP A 1107 -24.05 -22.85 16.52
N TRP A 1108 -25.38 -22.93 16.51
CA TRP A 1108 -26.19 -22.63 15.33
C TRP A 1108 -27.40 -21.73 15.62
N CYS A 1109 -27.86 -21.65 16.88
CA CYS A 1109 -29.06 -20.89 17.23
C CYS A 1109 -28.93 -20.11 18.54
N ASN A 1110 -29.03 -18.78 18.43
CA ASN A 1110 -29.03 -17.84 19.56
C ASN A 1110 -28.00 -18.18 20.67
N PRO A 1111 -26.72 -18.45 20.33
CA PRO A 1111 -25.71 -18.85 21.30
C PRO A 1111 -25.35 -17.68 22.24
N ALA A 1112 -24.77 -18.01 23.40
CA ALA A 1112 -24.26 -17.00 24.34
C ALA A 1112 -22.85 -16.55 23.94
N GLY A 1113 -22.45 -15.32 24.30
CA GLY A 1113 -21.06 -14.85 24.17
C GLY A 1113 -20.64 -14.39 22.78
N VAL A 1114 -21.47 -14.61 21.76
CA VAL A 1114 -21.26 -14.07 20.41
C VAL A 1114 -21.50 -12.55 20.39
N LYS A 1115 -20.74 -11.84 19.56
CA LYS A 1115 -20.73 -10.37 19.49
C LYS A 1115 -20.98 -9.88 18.06
N LEU A 1116 -21.52 -8.67 17.91
CA LEU A 1116 -21.50 -7.95 16.63
C LEU A 1116 -20.07 -7.93 16.07
N GLY A 1117 -19.92 -8.32 14.80
CA GLY A 1117 -18.70 -8.12 14.06
C GLY A 1117 -18.68 -6.78 13.33
N THR A 1118 -17.69 -6.59 12.45
CA THR A 1118 -17.49 -5.34 11.71
C THR A 1118 -18.74 -4.95 10.92
N PRO A 1119 -19.20 -3.68 10.96
CA PRO A 1119 -20.31 -3.18 10.15
C PRO A 1119 -20.12 -3.39 8.65
N SER A 1120 -21.23 -3.41 7.90
CA SER A 1120 -21.20 -3.55 6.44
C SER A 1120 -20.31 -2.49 5.77
N GLY A 1121 -19.32 -2.92 5.00
CA GLY A 1121 -18.35 -2.03 4.37
C GLY A 1121 -17.31 -2.78 3.53
N VAL A 1122 -16.39 -2.01 2.96
CA VAL A 1122 -15.23 -2.53 2.24
C VAL A 1122 -14.33 -3.29 3.21
N SER A 1123 -13.96 -4.50 2.83
CA SER A 1123 -13.12 -5.37 3.66
C SER A 1123 -11.64 -5.02 3.49
N THR A 1124 -10.90 -5.05 4.60
CA THR A 1124 -9.42 -4.99 4.63
C THR A 1124 -8.79 -6.37 4.87
N SER A 1125 -9.61 -7.44 4.98
CA SER A 1125 -9.21 -8.80 5.39
C SER A 1125 -9.21 -9.81 4.24
N GLY A 1126 -9.03 -9.35 3.00
CA GLY A 1126 -8.99 -10.17 1.79
C GLY A 1126 -10.37 -10.53 1.19
N ALA A 1127 -11.47 -10.36 1.92
CA ALA A 1127 -12.81 -10.36 1.34
C ALA A 1127 -13.04 -9.07 0.54
N GLU A 1128 -14.00 -9.07 -0.38
CA GLU A 1128 -14.43 -7.87 -1.10
C GLU A 1128 -15.26 -6.96 -0.20
N PHE A 1129 -16.19 -7.55 0.56
CA PHE A 1129 -17.00 -6.84 1.55
C PHE A 1129 -17.16 -7.66 2.84
N LEU A 1130 -17.16 -6.96 3.97
CA LEU A 1130 -17.75 -7.46 5.20
C LEU A 1130 -19.19 -6.94 5.22
N LEU A 1131 -20.17 -7.81 5.40
CA LEU A 1131 -21.58 -7.46 5.27
C LEU A 1131 -22.36 -7.97 6.48
N TRP A 1132 -23.30 -7.20 6.98
CA TRP A 1132 -24.35 -7.71 7.87
C TRP A 1132 -25.43 -8.36 7.03
N ILE A 1133 -25.20 -9.63 6.66
CA ILE A 1133 -26.11 -10.38 5.79
C ILE A 1133 -27.28 -10.88 6.64
N LYS A 1134 -27.02 -11.54 7.78
CA LYS A 1134 -28.06 -11.74 8.80
C LYS A 1134 -28.36 -10.43 9.52
N VAL A 1135 -29.65 -10.20 9.78
CA VAL A 1135 -30.12 -9.04 10.56
C VAL A 1135 -29.71 -9.23 12.03
N PRO A 1136 -28.81 -8.39 12.61
CA PRO A 1136 -28.42 -8.54 14.00
C PRO A 1136 -29.59 -8.23 14.95
N GLY A 1137 -29.80 -9.12 15.93
CA GLY A 1137 -30.91 -9.04 16.87
C GLY A 1137 -32.15 -9.86 16.47
N ASP A 1138 -32.20 -10.42 15.25
CA ASP A 1138 -33.24 -11.38 14.87
C ASP A 1138 -32.91 -12.78 15.37
N SER A 1139 -33.93 -13.46 15.93
CA SER A 1139 -33.81 -14.85 16.39
C SER A 1139 -33.49 -15.81 15.25
N ASP A 1140 -32.69 -16.85 15.55
CA ASP A 1140 -32.48 -18.00 14.66
C ASP A 1140 -33.55 -19.10 14.81
N GLY A 1141 -34.42 -19.01 15.82
CA GLY A 1141 -35.45 -20.02 16.11
C GLY A 1141 -35.71 -20.25 17.60
N ASP A 1142 -36.56 -21.22 17.92
CA ASP A 1142 -36.92 -21.61 19.30
C ASP A 1142 -35.78 -22.41 19.97
N CYS A 1143 -34.66 -21.75 20.24
CA CYS A 1143 -33.45 -22.36 20.78
C CYS A 1143 -32.50 -21.34 21.43
N GLY A 1144 -31.42 -21.86 22.02
CA GLY A 1144 -30.42 -21.06 22.71
C GLY A 1144 -31.00 -20.25 23.86
N ARG A 1145 -30.60 -18.98 23.95
CA ARG A 1145 -31.04 -18.04 25.01
C ARG A 1145 -32.47 -17.50 24.83
N LEU A 1146 -33.12 -17.76 23.70
CA LEU A 1146 -34.43 -17.20 23.32
C LEU A 1146 -35.45 -18.28 22.98
N ARG A 1147 -35.55 -19.29 23.85
CA ARG A 1147 -36.62 -20.30 23.73
C ARG A 1147 -38.00 -19.62 23.74
N GLY A 1148 -38.83 -19.97 22.77
CA GLY A 1148 -40.17 -19.46 22.50
C GLY A 1148 -40.23 -18.36 21.44
N LEU A 1149 -39.12 -17.93 20.86
CA LEU A 1149 -39.08 -16.85 19.87
C LEU A 1149 -38.87 -17.38 18.44
N PRO A 1150 -39.83 -17.21 17.51
CA PRO A 1150 -39.71 -17.68 16.13
C PRO A 1150 -38.53 -17.05 15.38
N ALA A 1151 -37.96 -17.79 14.43
CA ALA A 1151 -36.90 -17.30 13.55
C ALA A 1151 -37.33 -16.02 12.81
N GLY A 1152 -36.40 -15.07 12.68
CA GLY A 1152 -36.65 -13.77 12.04
C GLY A 1152 -37.40 -12.75 12.90
N THR A 1153 -37.68 -13.08 14.17
CA THR A 1153 -38.28 -12.11 15.10
C THR A 1153 -37.19 -11.30 15.81
N PHE A 1154 -37.23 -9.97 15.68
CA PHE A 1154 -36.31 -9.08 16.38
C PHE A 1154 -36.51 -9.13 17.90
N SER A 1155 -35.42 -9.25 18.65
CA SER A 1155 -35.39 -9.21 20.10
C SER A 1155 -34.40 -8.15 20.61
N PRO A 1156 -34.85 -7.15 21.39
CA PRO A 1156 -33.94 -6.18 22.00
C PRO A 1156 -32.96 -6.82 23.00
N ASP A 1157 -33.31 -7.94 23.63
CA ASP A 1157 -32.40 -8.70 24.48
C ASP A 1157 -31.26 -9.33 23.68
N LEU A 1158 -31.56 -10.02 22.57
CA LEU A 1158 -30.56 -10.55 21.65
C LEU A 1158 -29.65 -9.46 21.11
N ALA A 1159 -30.23 -8.34 20.66
CA ALA A 1159 -29.48 -7.19 20.19
C ALA A 1159 -28.52 -6.68 21.27
N THR A 1160 -28.98 -6.54 22.51
CA THR A 1160 -28.14 -6.10 23.64
C THR A 1160 -27.04 -7.12 23.96
N TRP A 1161 -27.33 -8.41 23.92
CA TRP A 1161 -26.32 -9.45 24.15
C TRP A 1161 -25.27 -9.48 23.05
N LEU A 1162 -25.66 -9.32 21.79
CA LEU A 1162 -24.74 -9.19 20.65
C LEU A 1162 -23.87 -7.94 20.77
N ILE A 1163 -24.41 -6.82 21.25
CA ILE A 1163 -23.63 -5.59 21.47
C ILE A 1163 -22.56 -5.82 22.55
N ASN A 1164 -22.95 -6.49 23.64
CA ASN A 1164 -22.10 -6.67 24.81
C ASN A 1164 -21.20 -7.92 24.75
N GLY A 1165 -21.46 -8.86 23.83
CA GLY A 1165 -20.79 -10.16 23.77
C GLY A 1165 -21.09 -11.06 24.97
N THR A 1166 -22.33 -11.05 25.47
CA THR A 1166 -22.73 -11.74 26.72
C THR A 1166 -23.56 -12.98 26.53
#